data_AF-A0AAU5ACT9-F1
#
_entry.id   AF-A0AAU5ACT9-F1
#
_cell.length_a   1.000
_cell.length_b   1.000
_cell.length_c   1.000
_cell.angle_alpha   90.00
_cell.angle_beta   90.00
_cell.angle_gamma   90.00
#
_symmetry.space_group_name_H-M   'P 1'
#
loop_
_entity.id
_entity.type
_entity.pdbx_description
1 polymer ?
#
loop_
_entity_poly.entity_id
_entity_poly.type
_entity_poly.pdbx_seq_one_letter_code
_entity_poly.pdbx_strand_id
1 'polypeptide(L)'
;MNLLNRLGRRRALALGLLAAAVMVMPGTATAAPESPESPEVKASTLGAQAAQSGRYFGTAVAAGKLGDGTYSTILDREFNSVTPENEMKWDATERSRGSFTFGPADQIVNRATSRGQRVRGHTLVWHSQLPSWVSGITDANTLRGVMNNHITTVMNHYKGRIHSWDVVNEAFADGTGGQHRPSVFQNLLGDGFIEQAFRTARSADQAAKLCYNDYNIENWTAAKTQGVYRMVRDFKARGVPIDCVGFQAHFGTGGPPSNFQTTLANFAALGVDVQITELDIAQAPTAAYANTVRACMNVSRCTGITVWGIRDSDSWRAGENPLLFDRNGNKKPAFQSTLTALGGTAATRTVSASPARAASTAATRSASGTATRSTSDAAALPGSYSWSSSGVLMSPKSDSTHDIAGLKDPSVVHHNGRWHVFASVANASGYNLVYLNFTDWSQASSATHHYLDRSAIGTGYRAAPQVFYFAPQRTWYLVYQTGNASYSTNTDISNPNGWSAPRHFYSSMPDIIRQNIGNGYWVDMWVICDSANCYLFSSDDNGHLYRSQTTLGQFPNGFTNTVIAAQESDKYALFEASNVYKVQGSNQYLLLVEAIGSDGRRYFRSWTAGSLAGSWTPLAASESTPFARANNVAFPSGSWTRDISHGELVRAGNDQTLTINSCRLQYLYQGKDPNAGGDYNSLPWRLGLLTQTNSAC
;
A
#
# COMPACT_ATOMS: atom_id res chain seq x y z
N MET A 1 49.64 28.79 29.57
CA MET A 1 49.84 28.78 31.04
C MET A 1 48.82 27.81 31.62
N ASN A 2 49.11 26.51 31.67
CA ASN A 2 49.86 25.73 32.67
C ASN A 2 49.11 25.49 34.00
N LEU A 3 48.84 24.20 34.28
CA LEU A 3 48.78 23.46 35.56
C LEU A 3 47.84 22.27 35.31
N LEU A 4 48.23 21.05 34.91
CA LEU A 4 49.26 20.10 35.36
C LEU A 4 49.23 19.74 36.86
N ASN A 5 48.87 18.47 37.08
CA ASN A 5 49.55 17.44 37.87
C ASN A 5 49.10 17.13 39.31
N ARG A 6 48.55 15.90 39.42
CA ARG A 6 49.19 14.68 40.00
C ARG A 6 48.77 14.16 41.39
N LEU A 7 48.60 12.83 41.34
CA LEU A 7 49.07 11.79 42.25
C LEU A 7 48.18 11.42 43.44
N GLY A 8 47.84 10.12 43.47
CA GLY A 8 47.01 9.50 44.49
C GLY A 8 47.78 8.93 45.68
N ARG A 9 47.05 8.28 46.59
CA ARG A 9 47.41 7.01 47.26
C ARG A 9 46.37 6.63 48.33
N ARG A 10 45.91 5.37 48.23
CA ARG A 10 45.73 4.37 49.30
C ARG A 10 44.75 4.67 50.46
N ARG A 11 43.79 3.75 50.67
CA ARG A 11 43.83 2.73 51.75
C ARG A 11 42.78 1.65 51.54
N ALA A 12 43.14 0.43 51.92
CA ALA A 12 42.43 -0.84 51.77
C ALA A 12 41.95 -1.38 53.13
N LEU A 13 41.28 -2.54 53.08
CA LEU A 13 40.84 -3.49 54.13
C LEU A 13 39.34 -3.37 54.53
N ALA A 14 38.55 -4.44 54.66
CA ALA A 14 38.89 -5.83 54.99
C ALA A 14 37.89 -6.88 54.42
N LEU A 15 38.40 -8.10 54.27
CA LEU A 15 37.72 -9.36 53.96
C LEU A 15 36.74 -9.83 55.06
N GLY A 16 35.72 -10.58 54.64
CA GLY A 16 35.03 -11.58 55.47
C GLY A 16 34.45 -12.69 54.58
N LEU A 17 35.00 -13.89 54.68
CA LEU A 17 34.71 -15.10 53.90
C LEU A 17 34.33 -16.21 54.90
N LEU A 18 33.16 -16.85 54.73
CA LEU A 18 32.75 -18.16 55.31
C LEU A 18 31.28 -18.37 54.91
N ALA A 19 30.73 -19.56 54.62
CA ALA A 19 31.17 -20.83 54.09
C ALA A 19 29.87 -21.55 53.64
N ALA A 20 29.98 -22.44 52.66
CA ALA A 20 28.85 -23.19 52.09
C ALA A 20 28.20 -24.17 53.09
N ALA A 21 26.87 -24.27 53.03
CA ALA A 21 26.12 -25.43 53.50
C ALA A 21 25.04 -25.78 52.46
N VAL A 22 25.23 -26.92 51.80
CA VAL A 22 24.25 -27.55 50.90
C VAL A 22 23.25 -28.30 51.76
N MET A 23 21.96 -28.00 51.60
CA MET A 23 20.86 -28.86 52.03
C MET A 23 19.92 -29.05 50.83
N VAL A 24 19.90 -30.29 50.33
CA VAL A 24 18.89 -30.81 49.39
C VAL A 24 17.78 -31.42 50.23
N MET A 25 16.53 -31.01 50.02
CA MET A 25 15.30 -31.70 50.45
C MET A 25 14.11 -31.29 49.53
N PRO A 26 13.05 -32.12 49.45
CA PRO A 26 12.39 -32.47 48.19
C PRO A 26 11.21 -31.58 47.77
N GLY A 27 10.89 -31.66 46.48
CA GLY A 27 9.89 -30.85 45.79
C GLY A 27 8.48 -30.97 46.35
N THR A 28 7.85 -29.82 46.50
CA THR A 28 6.41 -29.65 46.45
C THR A 28 6.10 -28.91 45.15
N ALA A 29 5.34 -29.55 44.26
CA ALA A 29 4.87 -28.93 43.04
C ALA A 29 3.80 -27.88 43.40
N THR A 30 4.23 -26.64 43.65
CA THR A 30 3.34 -25.49 43.61
C THR A 30 3.05 -25.18 42.15
N ALA A 31 1.79 -25.39 41.74
CA ALA A 31 1.29 -24.95 40.45
C ALA A 31 1.69 -23.48 40.23
N ALA A 32 2.47 -23.23 39.17
CA ALA A 32 2.77 -21.87 38.74
C ALA A 32 1.45 -21.18 38.36
N PRO A 33 1.26 -19.90 38.68
CA PRO A 33 0.12 -19.15 38.17
C PRO A 33 0.19 -19.18 36.63
N GLU A 34 -0.92 -19.58 36.01
CA GLU A 34 -1.09 -19.48 34.56
C GLU A 34 -0.74 -18.07 34.11
N SER A 35 0.27 -17.97 33.24
CA SER A 35 0.54 -16.76 32.47
C SER A 35 -0.75 -16.35 31.74
N PRO A 36 -1.16 -15.08 31.75
CA PRO A 36 -2.27 -14.65 30.92
C PRO A 36 -1.91 -14.96 29.46
N GLU A 37 -2.76 -15.77 28.81
CA GLU A 37 -2.66 -16.06 27.39
C GLU A 37 -2.43 -14.76 26.61
N SER A 38 -1.40 -14.77 25.76
CA SER A 38 -1.21 -13.73 24.75
C SER A 38 -2.45 -13.75 23.83
N PRO A 39 -3.02 -12.59 23.46
CA PRO A 39 -4.26 -12.58 22.69
C PRO A 39 -4.02 -13.24 21.32
N GLU A 40 -4.77 -14.31 21.08
CA GLU A 40 -4.91 -14.98 19.81
C GLU A 40 -5.46 -13.97 18.76
N VAL A 41 -4.65 -13.49 17.82
CA VAL A 41 -5.18 -12.69 16.69
C VAL A 41 -5.72 -13.64 15.62
N LYS A 42 -7.01 -13.98 15.78
CA LYS A 42 -7.89 -14.59 14.77
C LYS A 42 -8.57 -13.51 13.90
N ALA A 43 -8.73 -13.83 12.60
CA ALA A 43 -9.60 -13.21 11.58
C ALA A 43 -9.52 -11.67 11.40
N SER A 44 -8.99 -11.23 10.26
CA SER A 44 -9.13 -9.85 9.79
C SER A 44 -10.60 -9.50 9.48
N THR A 45 -11.03 -8.27 9.77
CA THR A 45 -12.35 -7.72 9.41
C THR A 45 -12.43 -7.42 7.90
N LEU A 46 -13.62 -7.31 7.30
CA LEU A 46 -13.75 -7.06 5.86
C LEU A 46 -13.02 -5.77 5.40
N GLY A 47 -13.22 -4.67 6.11
CA GLY A 47 -12.58 -3.38 5.84
C GLY A 47 -11.06 -3.45 5.97
N ALA A 48 -10.56 -4.05 7.05
CA ALA A 48 -9.12 -4.25 7.23
C ALA A 48 -8.51 -5.15 6.14
N GLN A 49 -9.21 -6.21 5.74
CA GLN A 49 -8.72 -7.14 4.71
C GLN A 49 -8.71 -6.48 3.33
N ALA A 50 -9.75 -5.73 2.96
CA ALA A 50 -9.77 -4.97 1.71
C ALA A 50 -8.66 -3.91 1.68
N ALA A 51 -8.40 -3.25 2.81
CA ALA A 51 -7.36 -2.22 2.96
C ALA A 51 -5.94 -2.73 2.68
N GLN A 52 -5.68 -4.03 2.81
CA GLN A 52 -4.38 -4.65 2.46
C GLN A 52 -4.04 -4.51 0.96
N SER A 53 -5.05 -4.29 0.12
CA SER A 53 -4.92 -4.10 -1.32
C SER A 53 -5.23 -2.66 -1.78
N GLY A 54 -5.27 -1.70 -0.85
CA GLY A 54 -5.62 -0.31 -1.13
C GLY A 54 -7.13 -0.05 -1.37
N ARG A 55 -7.96 -1.09 -1.21
CA ARG A 55 -9.41 -1.03 -1.45
C ARG A 55 -10.17 -0.73 -0.17
N TYR A 56 -11.36 -0.16 -0.30
CA TYR A 56 -12.31 -0.10 0.80
C TYR A 56 -13.28 -1.28 0.75
N PHE A 57 -13.78 -1.69 1.91
CA PHE A 57 -14.99 -2.50 2.05
C PHE A 57 -15.98 -1.73 2.92
N GLY A 58 -17.09 -1.32 2.31
CA GLY A 58 -18.07 -0.43 2.92
C GLY A 58 -19.45 -1.04 3.04
N THR A 59 -20.36 -0.28 3.64
CA THR A 59 -21.77 -0.64 3.77
C THR A 59 -22.68 0.58 3.63
N ALA A 60 -23.90 0.37 3.14
CA ALA A 60 -24.95 1.38 3.18
C ALA A 60 -25.49 1.57 4.60
N VAL A 61 -25.65 2.83 5.01
CA VAL A 61 -26.01 3.22 6.38
C VAL A 61 -27.25 4.09 6.40
N ALA A 62 -28.22 3.72 7.24
CA ALA A 62 -29.39 4.52 7.53
C ALA A 62 -29.26 5.16 8.93
N ALA A 63 -29.48 6.47 9.03
CA ALA A 63 -29.30 7.24 10.27
C ALA A 63 -30.21 6.71 11.38
N GLY A 64 -31.45 6.34 11.04
CA GLY A 64 -32.42 5.78 11.98
C GLY A 64 -32.01 4.44 12.62
N LYS A 65 -30.98 3.76 12.09
CA LYS A 65 -30.47 2.48 12.64
C LYS A 65 -29.24 2.66 13.53
N LEU A 66 -28.67 3.85 13.62
CA LEU A 66 -27.45 4.08 14.41
C LEU A 66 -27.63 3.87 15.92
N GLY A 67 -28.89 3.90 16.41
CA GLY A 67 -29.23 3.56 17.79
C GLY A 67 -29.29 2.05 18.10
N ASP A 68 -29.28 1.18 17.07
CA ASP A 68 -29.23 -0.27 17.26
C ASP A 68 -27.77 -0.68 17.56
N GLY A 69 -27.56 -1.27 18.74
CA GLY A 69 -26.24 -1.68 19.22
C GLY A 69 -25.59 -2.77 18.36
N THR A 70 -26.37 -3.73 17.83
CA THR A 70 -25.87 -4.78 16.95
C THR A 70 -25.47 -4.20 15.60
N TYR A 71 -26.34 -3.35 15.03
CA TYR A 71 -26.09 -2.66 13.78
C TYR A 71 -24.80 -1.82 13.83
N SER A 72 -24.70 -0.95 14.83
CA SER A 72 -23.56 -0.05 15.00
C SER A 72 -22.25 -0.77 15.38
N THR A 73 -22.33 -1.88 16.12
CA THR A 73 -21.15 -2.72 16.43
C THR A 73 -20.59 -3.37 15.18
N ILE A 74 -21.44 -3.94 14.32
CA ILE A 74 -20.99 -4.56 13.07
C ILE A 74 -20.47 -3.48 12.11
N LEU A 75 -21.17 -2.33 12.02
CA LEU A 75 -20.75 -1.17 11.22
C LEU A 75 -19.31 -0.75 11.53
N ASP A 76 -19.03 -0.48 12.80
CA ASP A 76 -17.74 0.04 13.25
C ASP A 76 -16.63 -1.02 13.15
N ARG A 77 -16.97 -2.30 13.36
CA ARG A 77 -15.99 -3.38 13.35
C ARG A 77 -15.59 -3.79 11.94
N GLU A 78 -16.55 -3.96 11.05
CA GLU A 78 -16.33 -4.70 9.81
C GLU A 78 -16.06 -3.83 8.59
N PHE A 79 -16.39 -2.54 8.62
CA PHE A 79 -16.36 -1.69 7.44
C PHE A 79 -15.43 -0.49 7.62
N ASN A 80 -14.72 -0.09 6.56
CA ASN A 80 -13.85 1.09 6.53
C ASN A 80 -14.37 2.20 5.59
N SER A 81 -15.59 2.05 5.08
CA SER A 81 -16.28 3.03 4.25
C SER A 81 -17.79 2.95 4.48
N VAL A 82 -18.50 4.07 4.35
CA VAL A 82 -19.96 4.12 4.48
C VAL A 82 -20.59 4.90 3.33
N THR A 83 -21.80 4.53 2.97
CA THR A 83 -22.66 5.28 2.04
C THR A 83 -23.96 5.62 2.76
N PRO A 84 -24.31 6.90 2.99
CA PRO A 84 -25.65 7.27 3.47
C PRO A 84 -26.71 6.79 2.49
N GLU A 85 -27.61 5.93 2.93
CA GLU A 85 -28.51 5.17 2.05
C GLU A 85 -29.53 6.10 1.36
N ASN A 86 -30.30 6.84 2.15
CA ASN A 86 -31.31 7.78 1.63
C ASN A 86 -31.03 9.22 2.07
N GLU A 87 -30.24 9.42 3.12
CA GLU A 87 -30.07 10.69 3.80
C GLU A 87 -29.38 11.78 2.96
N MET A 88 -28.74 11.39 1.84
CA MET A 88 -28.12 12.31 0.89
C MET A 88 -28.84 12.43 -0.46
N LYS A 89 -30.00 11.77 -0.62
CA LYS A 89 -30.83 11.92 -1.82
C LYS A 89 -31.51 13.28 -1.83
N TRP A 90 -31.92 13.75 -3.02
CA TRP A 90 -32.41 15.11 -3.20
C TRP A 90 -33.67 15.39 -2.36
N ASP A 91 -34.61 14.45 -2.28
CA ASP A 91 -35.83 14.64 -1.50
C ASP A 91 -35.60 14.72 0.02
N ALA A 92 -34.49 14.16 0.52
CA ALA A 92 -34.06 14.21 1.91
C ALA A 92 -33.25 15.48 2.21
N THR A 93 -32.43 15.93 1.26
CA THR A 93 -31.53 17.07 1.45
C THR A 93 -32.16 18.41 1.06
N GLU A 94 -33.14 18.44 0.16
CA GLU A 94 -33.81 19.66 -0.31
C GLU A 94 -35.29 19.40 -0.66
N ARG A 95 -36.07 18.97 0.34
CA ARG A 95 -37.49 18.63 0.18
C ARG A 95 -38.36 19.79 -0.32
N SER A 96 -37.93 21.03 -0.07
CA SER A 96 -38.55 22.26 -0.58
C SER A 96 -37.47 23.18 -1.13
N ARG A 97 -37.75 23.85 -2.26
CA ARG A 97 -36.78 24.65 -3.00
C ARG A 97 -36.01 25.63 -2.10
N GLY A 98 -34.68 25.50 -2.07
CA GLY A 98 -33.78 26.36 -1.30
C GLY A 98 -33.74 26.09 0.21
N SER A 99 -34.49 25.11 0.71
CA SER A 99 -34.49 24.72 2.13
C SER A 99 -33.74 23.40 2.29
N PHE A 100 -32.48 23.48 2.72
CA PHE A 100 -31.61 22.32 2.86
C PHE A 100 -31.63 21.72 4.27
N THR A 101 -31.68 20.40 4.35
CA THR A 101 -31.64 19.64 5.61
C THR A 101 -30.55 18.57 5.56
N PHE A 102 -29.55 18.68 6.43
CA PHE A 102 -28.39 17.79 6.45
C PHE A 102 -28.31 16.89 7.68
N GLY A 103 -29.11 17.13 8.72
CA GLY A 103 -28.97 16.48 10.03
C GLY A 103 -28.80 14.96 10.01
N PRO A 104 -29.68 14.17 9.34
CA PRO A 104 -29.53 12.72 9.27
C PRO A 104 -28.24 12.27 8.58
N ALA A 105 -27.86 12.90 7.46
CA ALA A 105 -26.61 12.58 6.77
C ALA A 105 -25.39 13.04 7.59
N ASP A 106 -25.44 14.20 8.24
CA ASP A 106 -24.40 14.69 9.13
C ASP A 106 -24.10 13.69 10.26
N GLN A 107 -25.12 13.03 10.83
CA GLN A 107 -24.91 11.99 11.84
C GLN A 107 -24.03 10.85 11.31
N ILE A 108 -24.28 10.40 10.08
CA ILE A 108 -23.52 9.34 9.43
C ILE A 108 -22.10 9.83 9.11
N VAL A 109 -21.94 10.99 8.47
CA VAL A 109 -20.63 11.54 8.08
C VAL A 109 -19.77 11.82 9.33
N ASN A 110 -20.36 12.40 10.39
CA ASN A 110 -19.66 12.65 11.65
C ASN A 110 -19.16 11.36 12.29
N ARG A 111 -20.01 10.33 12.36
CA ARG A 111 -19.61 9.02 12.88
C ARG A 111 -18.47 8.44 12.05
N ALA A 112 -18.63 8.36 10.73
CA ALA A 112 -17.62 7.80 9.83
C ALA A 112 -16.28 8.52 9.96
N THR A 113 -16.30 9.86 9.95
CA THR A 113 -15.10 10.69 10.14
C THR A 113 -14.41 10.37 11.47
N SER A 114 -15.17 10.28 12.57
CA SER A 114 -14.61 9.97 13.91
C SER A 114 -13.99 8.58 14.03
N ARG A 115 -14.35 7.67 13.12
CA ARG A 115 -13.87 6.29 13.05
C ARG A 115 -12.83 6.06 11.95
N GLY A 116 -12.41 7.11 11.25
CA GLY A 116 -11.47 7.00 10.13
C GLY A 116 -12.05 6.25 8.92
N GLN A 117 -13.37 6.13 8.82
CA GLN A 117 -14.04 5.53 7.67
C GLN A 117 -14.15 6.54 6.54
N ARG A 118 -14.05 6.05 5.30
CA ARG A 118 -14.35 6.85 4.10
C ARG A 118 -15.87 7.06 3.97
N VAL A 119 -16.28 8.13 3.30
CA VAL A 119 -17.70 8.38 3.01
C VAL A 119 -17.90 8.49 1.50
N ARG A 120 -18.85 7.72 0.96
CA ARG A 120 -19.40 7.93 -0.38
C ARG A 120 -20.69 8.73 -0.26
N GLY A 121 -20.77 9.87 -0.94
CA GLY A 121 -22.01 10.63 -1.03
C GLY A 121 -22.92 10.05 -2.11
N HIS A 122 -24.17 9.74 -1.74
CA HIS A 122 -25.15 9.07 -2.59
C HIS A 122 -26.55 9.69 -2.39
N THR A 123 -27.09 10.46 -3.33
CA THR A 123 -26.54 10.85 -4.64
C THR A 123 -27.08 12.24 -5.02
N LEU A 124 -26.35 12.98 -5.85
CA LEU A 124 -26.67 14.39 -6.15
C LEU A 124 -27.78 14.57 -7.20
N VAL A 125 -27.82 13.73 -8.22
CA VAL A 125 -28.83 13.81 -9.30
C VAL A 125 -29.38 12.42 -9.58
N TRP A 126 -30.63 12.20 -9.18
CA TRP A 126 -31.35 10.94 -9.40
C TRP A 126 -32.83 11.20 -9.65
N HIS A 127 -33.44 10.41 -10.52
CA HIS A 127 -34.82 10.60 -10.97
C HIS A 127 -35.86 9.96 -10.05
N SER A 128 -35.50 8.90 -9.31
CA SER A 128 -36.46 8.05 -8.60
C SER A 128 -36.89 8.62 -7.24
N GLN A 129 -35.97 9.28 -6.54
CA GLN A 129 -36.23 9.87 -5.22
C GLN A 129 -35.95 11.38 -5.28
N LEU A 130 -36.79 12.06 -6.05
CA LEU A 130 -36.69 13.48 -6.40
C LEU A 130 -37.91 14.22 -5.86
N PRO A 131 -37.76 15.41 -5.21
CA PRO A 131 -38.91 16.13 -4.71
C PRO A 131 -39.82 16.61 -5.85
N SER A 132 -41.14 16.57 -5.61
CA SER A 132 -42.16 16.83 -6.64
C SER A 132 -42.03 18.23 -7.28
N TRP A 133 -41.52 19.21 -6.52
CA TRP A 133 -41.29 20.55 -7.02
C TRP A 133 -40.20 20.61 -8.09
N VAL A 134 -39.23 19.68 -8.10
CA VAL A 134 -38.20 19.58 -9.15
C VAL A 134 -38.78 18.88 -10.38
N SER A 135 -39.47 17.75 -10.19
CA SER A 135 -40.11 17.02 -11.31
C SER A 135 -41.22 17.82 -12.00
N GLY A 136 -41.81 18.80 -11.31
CA GLY A 136 -42.83 19.71 -11.86
C GLY A 136 -42.27 20.92 -12.60
N ILE A 137 -40.95 21.12 -12.66
CA ILE A 137 -40.35 22.21 -13.44
C ILE A 137 -40.52 21.92 -14.93
N THR A 138 -41.00 22.91 -15.69
CA THR A 138 -41.18 22.81 -17.16
C THR A 138 -40.23 23.70 -17.96
N ASP A 139 -39.56 24.65 -17.30
CA ASP A 139 -38.57 25.53 -17.92
C ASP A 139 -37.14 24.98 -17.77
N ALA A 140 -36.44 24.80 -18.90
CA ALA A 140 -35.12 24.20 -18.94
C ALA A 140 -34.05 25.04 -18.20
N ASN A 141 -34.11 26.38 -18.28
CA ASN A 141 -33.14 27.24 -17.59
C ASN A 141 -33.31 27.20 -16.08
N THR A 142 -34.56 27.15 -15.61
CA THR A 142 -34.91 27.00 -14.20
C THR A 142 -34.42 25.67 -13.67
N LEU A 143 -34.69 24.56 -14.35
CA LEU A 143 -34.22 23.23 -13.92
C LEU A 143 -32.69 23.16 -13.89
N ARG A 144 -32.04 23.76 -14.90
CA ARG A 144 -30.57 23.85 -14.98
C ARG A 144 -29.98 24.59 -13.78
N GLY A 145 -30.55 25.73 -13.42
CA GLY A 145 -30.14 26.51 -12.25
C GLY A 145 -30.37 25.76 -10.94
N VAL A 146 -31.52 25.09 -10.82
CA VAL A 146 -31.89 24.26 -9.65
C VAL A 146 -30.91 23.10 -9.46
N MET A 147 -30.59 22.36 -10.53
CA MET A 147 -29.62 21.26 -10.49
C MET A 147 -28.23 21.74 -10.07
N ASN A 148 -27.76 22.85 -10.65
CA ASN A 148 -26.44 23.37 -10.30
C ASN A 148 -26.38 23.86 -8.85
N ASN A 149 -27.44 24.52 -8.38
CA ASN A 149 -27.55 25.00 -7.01
C ASN A 149 -27.54 23.84 -6.01
N HIS A 150 -28.29 22.77 -6.30
CA HIS A 150 -28.34 21.60 -5.46
C HIS A 150 -26.97 20.93 -5.33
N ILE A 151 -26.33 20.59 -6.45
CA ILE A 151 -24.99 20.01 -6.50
C ILE A 151 -24.01 20.85 -5.68
N THR A 152 -23.99 22.17 -5.95
CA THR A 152 -23.04 23.09 -5.30
C THR A 152 -23.29 23.18 -3.80
N THR A 153 -24.55 23.30 -3.37
CA THR A 153 -24.89 23.48 -1.95
C THR A 153 -24.58 22.22 -1.14
N VAL A 154 -24.99 21.05 -1.63
CA VAL A 154 -24.74 19.77 -0.94
C VAL A 154 -23.24 19.47 -0.89
N MET A 155 -22.52 19.61 -2.01
CA MET A 155 -21.08 19.31 -2.03
C MET A 155 -20.26 20.31 -1.20
N ASN A 156 -20.63 21.59 -1.18
CA ASN A 156 -19.93 22.57 -0.34
C ASN A 156 -20.11 22.28 1.16
N HIS A 157 -21.31 21.83 1.58
CA HIS A 157 -21.56 21.45 2.98
C HIS A 157 -20.64 20.32 3.45
N TYR A 158 -20.39 19.33 2.60
CA TYR A 158 -19.55 18.16 2.94
C TYR A 158 -18.11 18.21 2.41
N LYS A 159 -17.66 19.38 1.93
CA LYS A 159 -16.35 19.52 1.27
C LYS A 159 -15.20 19.00 2.12
N GLY A 160 -14.34 18.18 1.51
CA GLY A 160 -13.19 17.56 2.19
C GLY A 160 -13.53 16.39 3.13
N ARG A 161 -14.81 16.03 3.30
CA ARG A 161 -15.27 14.91 4.14
C ARG A 161 -15.79 13.72 3.35
N ILE A 162 -15.94 13.88 2.03
CA ILE A 162 -16.44 12.85 1.13
C ILE A 162 -15.31 12.35 0.24
N HIS A 163 -15.12 11.04 0.23
CA HIS A 163 -14.13 10.38 -0.63
C HIS A 163 -14.59 10.39 -2.10
N SER A 164 -15.85 10.03 -2.34
CA SER A 164 -16.43 9.90 -3.68
C SER A 164 -17.90 10.29 -3.70
N TRP A 165 -18.36 10.94 -4.77
CA TRP A 165 -19.76 11.28 -5.00
C TRP A 165 -20.34 10.46 -6.16
N ASP A 166 -21.54 9.92 -5.96
CA ASP A 166 -22.45 9.59 -7.04
C ASP A 166 -23.06 10.87 -7.58
N VAL A 167 -22.46 11.41 -8.65
CA VAL A 167 -22.88 12.69 -9.22
C VAL A 167 -24.21 12.53 -9.95
N VAL A 168 -24.32 11.47 -10.75
CA VAL A 168 -25.55 11.09 -11.44
C VAL A 168 -25.77 9.61 -11.24
N ASN A 169 -26.98 9.24 -10.82
CA ASN A 169 -27.40 7.86 -10.60
C ASN A 169 -28.43 7.43 -11.67
N GLU A 170 -28.23 6.27 -12.28
CA GLU A 170 -29.23 5.56 -13.10
C GLU A 170 -29.82 6.35 -14.29
N ALA A 171 -28.97 7.10 -14.98
CA ALA A 171 -29.37 7.91 -16.12
C ALA A 171 -29.57 7.11 -17.41
N PHE A 172 -29.16 5.83 -17.47
CA PHE A 172 -29.41 4.99 -18.64
C PHE A 172 -30.67 4.13 -18.46
N ALA A 173 -31.44 4.00 -19.54
CA ALA A 173 -32.63 3.18 -19.58
C ALA A 173 -32.27 1.69 -19.64
N ASP A 174 -33.12 0.86 -19.04
CA ASP A 174 -33.04 -0.58 -19.25
C ASP A 174 -33.49 -0.95 -20.67
N GLY A 175 -33.04 -2.10 -21.19
CA GLY A 175 -33.38 -2.60 -22.52
C GLY A 175 -32.21 -2.58 -23.51
N THR A 176 -32.52 -2.57 -24.81
CA THR A 176 -31.58 -2.93 -25.89
C THR A 176 -30.96 -1.76 -26.64
N GLY A 177 -31.35 -0.51 -26.37
CA GLY A 177 -30.85 0.65 -27.13
C GLY A 177 -29.68 1.40 -26.49
N GLY A 178 -29.42 1.23 -25.19
CA GLY A 178 -28.36 1.96 -24.49
C GLY A 178 -28.56 3.48 -24.46
N GLN A 179 -29.82 3.92 -24.50
CA GLN A 179 -30.26 5.31 -24.46
C GLN A 179 -30.40 5.83 -23.02
N HIS A 180 -30.43 7.15 -22.87
CA HIS A 180 -30.76 7.78 -21.60
C HIS A 180 -32.21 7.51 -21.19
N ARG A 181 -32.42 7.40 -19.88
CA ARG A 181 -33.72 7.20 -19.25
C ARG A 181 -34.57 8.48 -19.33
N PRO A 182 -35.85 8.37 -19.73
CA PRO A 182 -36.78 9.48 -19.60
C PRO A 182 -36.86 9.96 -18.15
N SER A 183 -36.56 11.23 -17.94
CA SER A 183 -36.59 11.90 -16.64
C SER A 183 -36.80 13.40 -16.86
N VAL A 184 -37.15 14.15 -15.82
CA VAL A 184 -37.28 15.62 -15.96
C VAL A 184 -35.97 16.25 -16.47
N PHE A 185 -34.82 15.72 -16.03
CA PHE A 185 -33.51 16.15 -16.49
C PHE A 185 -33.29 15.82 -17.97
N GLN A 186 -33.49 14.57 -18.38
CA GLN A 186 -33.30 14.17 -19.77
C GLN A 186 -34.27 14.90 -20.72
N ASN A 187 -35.54 15.03 -20.33
CA ASN A 187 -36.59 15.59 -21.17
C ASN A 187 -36.42 17.10 -21.41
N LEU A 188 -35.95 17.85 -20.40
CA LEU A 188 -35.81 19.31 -20.49
C LEU A 188 -34.38 19.78 -20.79
N LEU A 189 -33.36 19.08 -20.29
CA LEU A 189 -31.95 19.49 -20.44
C LEU A 189 -31.23 18.75 -21.56
N GLY A 190 -31.76 17.62 -22.03
CA GLY A 190 -31.15 16.77 -23.04
C GLY A 190 -29.83 16.12 -22.58
N ASP A 191 -29.12 15.46 -23.51
CA ASP A 191 -27.96 14.62 -23.21
C ASP A 191 -26.80 15.33 -22.48
N GLY A 192 -26.73 16.66 -22.56
CA GLY A 192 -25.69 17.45 -21.91
C GLY A 192 -25.83 17.56 -20.38
N PHE A 193 -26.95 17.14 -19.78
CA PHE A 193 -27.18 17.33 -18.34
C PHE A 193 -26.19 16.56 -17.46
N ILE A 194 -25.78 15.37 -17.87
CA ILE A 194 -24.82 14.54 -17.12
C ILE A 194 -23.47 15.26 -17.09
N GLU A 195 -22.95 15.68 -18.24
CA GLU A 195 -21.69 16.43 -18.31
C GLU A 195 -21.75 17.69 -17.43
N GLN A 196 -22.85 18.42 -17.51
CA GLN A 196 -23.03 19.62 -16.72
C GLN A 196 -22.99 19.33 -15.21
N ALA A 197 -23.64 18.24 -14.76
CA ALA A 197 -23.60 17.83 -13.36
C ALA A 197 -22.16 17.55 -12.91
N PHE A 198 -21.38 16.82 -13.71
CA PHE A 198 -19.96 16.54 -13.43
C PHE A 198 -19.10 17.80 -13.38
N ARG A 199 -19.26 18.73 -14.33
CA ARG A 199 -18.52 20.01 -14.32
C ARG A 199 -18.88 20.87 -13.11
N THR A 200 -20.16 20.90 -12.74
CA THR A 200 -20.62 21.63 -11.55
C THR A 200 -20.04 20.99 -10.28
N ALA A 201 -20.10 19.66 -10.18
CA ALA A 201 -19.56 18.92 -9.05
C ALA A 201 -18.05 19.17 -8.86
N ARG A 202 -17.28 19.12 -9.95
CA ARG A 202 -15.84 19.42 -9.91
C ARG A 202 -15.54 20.85 -9.47
N SER A 203 -16.40 21.79 -9.83
CA SER A 203 -16.25 23.20 -9.42
C SER A 203 -16.50 23.38 -7.92
N ALA A 204 -17.41 22.60 -7.32
CA ALA A 204 -17.68 22.62 -5.89
C ALA A 204 -16.54 21.97 -5.07
N ASP A 205 -16.09 20.78 -5.49
CA ASP A 205 -14.99 20.05 -4.84
C ASP A 205 -13.99 19.46 -5.86
N GLN A 206 -12.76 19.96 -5.80
CA GLN A 206 -11.66 19.50 -6.65
C GLN A 206 -10.99 18.22 -6.15
N ALA A 207 -11.18 17.85 -4.88
CA ALA A 207 -10.52 16.72 -4.25
C ALA A 207 -11.37 15.44 -4.28
N ALA A 208 -12.70 15.57 -4.17
CA ALA A 208 -13.60 14.42 -4.18
C ALA A 208 -13.57 13.68 -5.53
N LYS A 209 -13.67 12.34 -5.49
CA LYS A 209 -13.84 11.52 -6.69
C LYS A 209 -15.26 11.64 -7.22
N LEU A 210 -15.42 11.85 -8.52
CA LEU A 210 -16.72 12.01 -9.17
C LEU A 210 -17.08 10.74 -9.94
N CYS A 211 -18.11 10.05 -9.50
CA CYS A 211 -18.57 8.79 -10.06
C CYS A 211 -19.91 8.92 -10.79
N TYR A 212 -20.06 8.16 -11.87
CA TYR A 212 -21.35 7.78 -12.42
C TYR A 212 -21.77 6.44 -11.80
N ASN A 213 -23.02 6.29 -11.33
CA ASN A 213 -23.48 5.05 -10.68
C ASN A 213 -24.73 4.50 -11.37
N ASP A 214 -24.80 3.19 -11.59
CA ASP A 214 -25.95 2.56 -12.25
C ASP A 214 -26.05 1.06 -11.91
N TYR A 215 -27.25 0.52 -12.04
CA TYR A 215 -27.53 -0.93 -11.98
C TYR A 215 -27.65 -1.53 -13.38
N ASN A 216 -27.60 -2.86 -13.47
CA ASN A 216 -27.74 -3.60 -14.74
C ASN A 216 -26.70 -3.19 -15.80
N ILE A 217 -25.54 -2.73 -15.36
CA ILE A 217 -24.39 -2.43 -16.22
C ILE A 217 -23.24 -3.43 -16.02
N GLU A 218 -23.49 -4.55 -15.36
CA GLU A 218 -22.49 -5.56 -15.00
C GLU A 218 -22.19 -6.53 -16.15
N ASN A 219 -23.10 -6.66 -17.12
CA ASN A 219 -22.90 -7.52 -18.29
C ASN A 219 -22.29 -6.74 -19.46
N TRP A 220 -21.08 -7.10 -19.89
CA TRP A 220 -20.35 -6.40 -20.94
C TRP A 220 -21.12 -6.30 -22.26
N THR A 221 -21.90 -7.31 -22.63
CA THR A 221 -22.61 -7.34 -23.92
C THR A 221 -23.95 -6.61 -23.89
N ALA A 222 -24.42 -6.15 -22.71
CA ALA A 222 -25.68 -5.43 -22.61
C ALA A 222 -25.59 -4.04 -23.23
N ALA A 223 -26.64 -3.64 -23.95
CA ALA A 223 -26.70 -2.35 -24.62
C ALA A 223 -26.59 -1.18 -23.64
N LYS A 224 -27.19 -1.29 -22.45
CA LYS A 224 -27.06 -0.32 -21.35
C LYS A 224 -25.59 -0.11 -20.94
N THR A 225 -24.88 -1.20 -20.64
CA THR A 225 -23.44 -1.19 -20.35
C THR A 225 -22.64 -0.50 -21.45
N GLN A 226 -22.93 -0.83 -22.71
CA GLN A 226 -22.27 -0.22 -23.87
C GLN A 226 -22.60 1.28 -24.04
N GLY A 227 -23.82 1.70 -23.68
CA GLY A 227 -24.21 3.11 -23.60
C GLY A 227 -23.37 3.89 -22.59
N VAL A 228 -23.29 3.37 -21.36
CA VAL A 228 -22.46 3.97 -20.29
C VAL A 228 -20.99 3.99 -20.70
N TYR A 229 -20.46 2.90 -21.27
CA TYR A 229 -19.07 2.84 -21.75
C TYR A 229 -18.77 3.92 -22.80
N ARG A 230 -19.69 4.14 -23.76
CA ARG A 230 -19.54 5.20 -24.76
C ARG A 230 -19.52 6.59 -24.13
N MET A 231 -20.39 6.85 -23.15
CA MET A 231 -20.41 8.12 -22.42
C MET A 231 -19.10 8.35 -21.66
N VAL A 232 -18.63 7.36 -20.90
CA VAL A 232 -17.37 7.48 -20.14
C VAL A 232 -16.20 7.73 -21.08
N ARG A 233 -16.11 7.00 -22.20
CA ARG A 233 -15.07 7.19 -23.21
C ARG A 233 -15.09 8.61 -23.79
N ASP A 234 -16.27 9.09 -24.17
CA ASP A 234 -16.46 10.45 -24.69
C ASP A 234 -16.07 11.52 -23.66
N PHE A 235 -16.50 11.36 -22.40
CA PHE A 235 -16.18 12.26 -21.31
C PHE A 235 -14.68 12.34 -21.06
N LYS A 236 -14.00 11.19 -21.05
CA LYS A 236 -12.53 11.14 -20.90
C LYS A 236 -11.84 11.81 -22.09
N ALA A 237 -12.32 11.61 -23.32
CA ALA A 237 -11.76 12.25 -24.51
C ALA A 237 -11.92 13.78 -24.48
N ARG A 238 -13.03 14.31 -23.95
CA ARG A 238 -13.32 15.75 -23.88
C ARG A 238 -12.93 16.43 -22.57
N GLY A 239 -12.26 15.71 -21.66
CA GLY A 239 -11.84 16.25 -20.36
C GLY A 239 -13.00 16.60 -19.42
N VAL A 240 -14.14 15.91 -19.53
CA VAL A 240 -15.20 15.97 -18.52
C VAL A 240 -14.69 15.24 -17.26
N PRO A 241 -14.85 15.80 -16.05
CA PRO A 241 -14.17 15.32 -14.84
C PRO A 241 -14.83 14.08 -14.23
N ILE A 242 -14.84 12.97 -14.96
CA ILE A 242 -15.28 11.67 -14.47
C ILE A 242 -14.07 10.86 -13.98
N ASP A 243 -14.12 10.46 -12.71
CA ASP A 243 -13.06 9.69 -12.06
C ASP A 243 -13.40 8.22 -11.93
N CYS A 244 -14.69 7.87 -11.83
CA CYS A 244 -15.12 6.51 -11.52
C CYS A 244 -16.46 6.12 -12.13
N VAL A 245 -16.68 4.80 -12.21
CA VAL A 245 -17.98 4.17 -12.49
C VAL A 245 -18.34 3.20 -11.35
N GLY A 246 -19.50 3.42 -10.75
CA GLY A 246 -20.11 2.57 -9.75
C GLY A 246 -21.06 1.55 -10.37
N PHE A 247 -20.93 0.29 -9.96
CA PHE A 247 -21.77 -0.83 -10.36
C PHE A 247 -22.57 -1.27 -9.14
N GLN A 248 -23.88 -1.01 -9.15
CA GLN A 248 -24.73 -1.30 -8.00
C GLN A 248 -24.70 -2.79 -7.64
N ALA A 249 -24.66 -3.70 -8.62
CA ALA A 249 -24.43 -5.13 -8.40
C ALA A 249 -25.50 -5.83 -7.52
N HIS A 250 -26.77 -5.46 -7.71
CA HIS A 250 -27.92 -6.19 -7.17
C HIS A 250 -28.13 -7.49 -7.94
N PHE A 251 -27.59 -8.61 -7.45
CA PHE A 251 -27.63 -9.88 -8.16
C PHE A 251 -28.73 -10.82 -7.66
N GLY A 252 -29.24 -11.66 -8.56
CA GLY A 252 -30.04 -12.84 -8.19
C GLY A 252 -29.17 -13.97 -7.62
N THR A 253 -29.77 -15.14 -7.39
CA THR A 253 -29.07 -16.31 -6.80
C THR A 253 -27.91 -16.82 -7.66
N GLY A 254 -27.93 -16.55 -8.97
CA GLY A 254 -26.85 -16.89 -9.90
C GLY A 254 -25.57 -16.07 -9.72
N GLY A 255 -25.63 -14.93 -9.01
CA GLY A 255 -24.49 -14.03 -8.85
C GLY A 255 -24.20 -13.16 -10.08
N PRO A 256 -22.95 -12.65 -10.22
CA PRO A 256 -22.58 -11.77 -11.31
C PRO A 256 -22.59 -12.51 -12.67
N PRO A 257 -22.84 -11.80 -13.79
CA PRO A 257 -22.67 -12.40 -15.12
C PRO A 257 -21.23 -12.87 -15.34
N SER A 258 -21.05 -13.90 -16.17
CA SER A 258 -19.73 -14.53 -16.39
C SER A 258 -18.66 -13.58 -16.93
N ASN A 259 -19.08 -12.51 -17.63
CA ASN A 259 -18.20 -11.47 -18.16
C ASN A 259 -18.09 -10.23 -17.25
N PHE A 260 -18.51 -10.30 -15.98
CA PHE A 260 -18.48 -9.14 -15.08
C PHE A 260 -17.06 -8.56 -14.89
N GLN A 261 -16.04 -9.41 -14.73
CA GLN A 261 -14.65 -8.95 -14.66
C GLN A 261 -14.23 -8.22 -15.95
N THR A 262 -14.65 -8.73 -17.12
CA THR A 262 -14.42 -8.08 -18.42
C THR A 262 -15.06 -6.70 -18.45
N THR A 263 -16.28 -6.57 -17.94
CA THR A 263 -16.95 -5.26 -17.81
C THR A 263 -16.10 -4.29 -16.99
N LEU A 264 -15.74 -4.68 -15.77
CA LEU A 264 -14.91 -3.86 -14.86
C LEU A 264 -13.58 -3.45 -15.52
N ALA A 265 -12.89 -4.41 -16.17
CA ALA A 265 -11.62 -4.17 -16.84
C ALA A 265 -11.73 -3.18 -18.02
N ASN A 266 -12.80 -3.25 -18.81
CA ASN A 266 -12.99 -2.33 -19.93
C ASN A 266 -13.22 -0.89 -19.47
N PHE A 267 -14.04 -0.66 -18.45
CA PHE A 267 -14.19 0.67 -17.88
C PHE A 267 -12.88 1.18 -17.27
N ALA A 268 -12.16 0.32 -16.53
CA ALA A 268 -10.84 0.65 -15.99
C ALA A 268 -9.82 1.07 -17.08
N ALA A 269 -9.88 0.43 -18.26
CA ALA A 269 -9.00 0.75 -19.39
C ALA A 269 -9.22 2.17 -19.97
N LEU A 270 -10.37 2.80 -19.71
CA LEU A 270 -10.63 4.22 -20.03
C LEU A 270 -9.95 5.20 -19.06
N GLY A 271 -9.22 4.70 -18.06
CA GLY A 271 -8.52 5.51 -17.07
C GLY A 271 -9.42 6.08 -15.97
N VAL A 272 -10.59 5.47 -15.75
CA VAL A 272 -11.44 5.69 -14.57
C VAL A 272 -11.27 4.54 -13.58
N ASP A 273 -11.55 4.79 -12.31
CA ASP A 273 -11.67 3.73 -11.32
C ASP A 273 -13.04 3.05 -11.44
N VAL A 274 -13.14 1.79 -11.03
CA VAL A 274 -14.42 1.06 -10.94
C VAL A 274 -14.70 0.67 -9.50
N GLN A 275 -15.96 0.67 -9.10
CA GLN A 275 -16.36 0.39 -7.73
C GLN A 275 -17.63 -0.44 -7.73
N ILE A 276 -17.70 -1.47 -6.88
CA ILE A 276 -18.95 -2.18 -6.61
C ILE A 276 -19.64 -1.42 -5.49
N THR A 277 -20.84 -0.89 -5.72
CA THR A 277 -21.39 0.20 -4.89
C THR A 277 -22.59 -0.20 -4.05
N GLU A 278 -23.35 -1.23 -4.42
CA GLU A 278 -24.61 -1.60 -3.74
C GLU A 278 -24.78 -3.14 -3.66
N LEU A 279 -23.69 -3.85 -3.35
CA LEU A 279 -23.67 -5.31 -3.44
C LEU A 279 -24.67 -5.96 -2.49
N ASP A 280 -25.64 -6.66 -3.08
CA ASP A 280 -26.48 -7.63 -2.42
C ASP A 280 -26.79 -8.79 -3.41
N ILE A 281 -26.79 -10.03 -2.91
CA ILE A 281 -26.96 -11.23 -3.75
C ILE A 281 -28.02 -12.11 -3.11
N ALA A 282 -29.13 -12.34 -3.81
CA ALA A 282 -30.23 -13.17 -3.30
C ALA A 282 -29.73 -14.50 -2.72
N GLN A 283 -30.12 -14.80 -1.47
CA GLN A 283 -29.73 -15.96 -0.65
C GLN A 283 -28.25 -16.04 -0.25
N ALA A 284 -27.46 -15.02 -0.59
CA ALA A 284 -26.03 -14.94 -0.35
C ALA A 284 -25.23 -16.24 -0.60
N PRO A 285 -25.27 -16.85 -1.81
CA PRO A 285 -24.44 -18.01 -2.11
C PRO A 285 -22.96 -17.66 -1.96
N THR A 286 -22.21 -18.52 -1.27
CA THR A 286 -20.78 -18.31 -0.98
C THR A 286 -19.96 -18.10 -2.24
N ALA A 287 -20.22 -18.90 -3.29
CA ALA A 287 -19.54 -18.83 -4.57
C ALA A 287 -19.85 -17.52 -5.31
N ALA A 288 -21.11 -17.04 -5.28
CA ALA A 288 -21.50 -15.81 -5.94
C ALA A 288 -20.78 -14.60 -5.31
N TYR A 289 -20.79 -14.50 -3.98
CA TYR A 289 -20.05 -13.46 -3.26
C TYR A 289 -18.55 -13.52 -3.54
N ALA A 290 -17.94 -14.71 -3.49
CA ALA A 290 -16.52 -14.89 -3.79
C ALA A 290 -16.18 -14.52 -5.25
N ASN A 291 -17.05 -14.82 -6.21
CA ASN A 291 -16.85 -14.47 -7.62
C ASN A 291 -16.92 -12.95 -7.83
N THR A 292 -17.90 -12.28 -7.24
CA THR A 292 -18.04 -10.82 -7.30
C THR A 292 -16.82 -10.12 -6.72
N VAL A 293 -16.37 -10.55 -5.53
CA VAL A 293 -15.17 -9.99 -4.89
C VAL A 293 -13.93 -10.23 -5.75
N ARG A 294 -13.71 -11.46 -6.24
CA ARG A 294 -12.58 -11.78 -7.11
C ARG A 294 -12.57 -10.97 -8.40
N ALA A 295 -13.74 -10.74 -9.01
CA ALA A 295 -13.84 -9.89 -10.20
C ALA A 295 -13.31 -8.47 -9.93
N CYS A 296 -13.61 -7.90 -8.76
CA CYS A 296 -13.03 -6.63 -8.33
C CYS A 296 -11.53 -6.75 -8.03
N MET A 297 -11.10 -7.76 -7.26
CA MET A 297 -9.70 -7.93 -6.87
C MET A 297 -8.77 -8.09 -8.09
N ASN A 298 -9.25 -8.73 -9.14
CA ASN A 298 -8.52 -8.96 -10.40
C ASN A 298 -8.41 -7.71 -11.29
N VAL A 299 -9.14 -6.63 -10.99
CA VAL A 299 -9.03 -5.36 -11.70
C VAL A 299 -8.34 -4.35 -10.79
N SER A 300 -7.13 -3.93 -11.16
CA SER A 300 -6.28 -3.05 -10.35
C SER A 300 -6.94 -1.71 -10.00
N ARG A 301 -7.73 -1.17 -10.93
CA ARG A 301 -8.53 0.05 -10.75
C ARG A 301 -9.90 -0.19 -10.11
N CYS A 302 -10.23 -1.42 -9.70
CA CYS A 302 -11.38 -1.63 -8.83
C CYS A 302 -11.03 -1.22 -7.40
N THR A 303 -11.53 -0.09 -6.93
CA THR A 303 -11.01 0.57 -5.71
C THR A 303 -11.83 0.29 -4.45
N GLY A 304 -12.95 -0.43 -4.55
CA GLY A 304 -13.70 -0.86 -3.38
C GLY A 304 -15.02 -1.53 -3.67
N ILE A 305 -15.59 -2.08 -2.61
CA ILE A 305 -16.87 -2.80 -2.58
C ILE A 305 -17.70 -2.24 -1.44
N THR A 306 -18.95 -1.87 -1.70
CA THR A 306 -19.94 -1.52 -0.68
C THR A 306 -21.07 -2.53 -0.73
N VAL A 307 -21.43 -3.15 0.40
CA VAL A 307 -22.64 -3.97 0.52
C VAL A 307 -23.85 -3.11 0.87
N TRP A 308 -25.02 -3.40 0.30
CA TRP A 308 -26.20 -2.55 0.46
C TRP A 308 -27.02 -2.90 1.72
N GLY A 309 -26.40 -2.63 2.87
CA GLY A 309 -26.91 -2.88 4.21
C GLY A 309 -25.93 -3.72 5.04
N ILE A 310 -26.29 -3.97 6.31
CA ILE A 310 -25.45 -4.73 7.26
C ILE A 310 -25.99 -6.14 7.45
N ARG A 311 -27.20 -6.28 8.01
CA ARG A 311 -27.90 -7.56 8.21
C ARG A 311 -28.94 -7.80 7.13
N ASP A 312 -29.33 -9.05 6.93
CA ASP A 312 -30.42 -9.39 6.02
C ASP A 312 -31.71 -8.59 6.28
N SER A 313 -32.02 -8.28 7.55
CA SER A 313 -33.17 -7.42 7.91
C SER A 313 -33.01 -5.96 7.54
N ASP A 314 -31.79 -5.53 7.23
CA ASP A 314 -31.46 -4.14 6.94
C ASP A 314 -31.55 -3.77 5.45
N SER A 315 -31.62 -4.76 4.56
CA SER A 315 -31.73 -4.57 3.11
C SER A 315 -33.19 -4.34 2.67
N TRP A 316 -33.39 -3.58 1.60
CA TRP A 316 -34.68 -3.50 0.89
C TRP A 316 -35.12 -4.86 0.30
N ARG A 317 -34.19 -5.80 0.15
CA ARG A 317 -34.42 -7.20 -0.27
C ARG A 317 -34.43 -8.18 0.91
N ALA A 318 -34.89 -7.76 2.09
CA ALA A 318 -34.82 -8.58 3.31
C ALA A 318 -35.47 -9.97 3.20
N GLY A 319 -36.47 -10.14 2.31
CA GLY A 319 -37.08 -11.44 2.02
C GLY A 319 -36.14 -12.45 1.33
N GLU A 320 -35.04 -11.96 0.75
CA GLU A 320 -34.08 -12.78 -0.01
C GLU A 320 -32.82 -13.13 0.79
N ASN A 321 -32.70 -12.68 2.04
CA ASN A 321 -31.50 -12.87 2.87
C ASN A 321 -30.19 -12.59 2.10
N PRO A 322 -30.00 -11.37 1.57
CA PRO A 322 -29.04 -11.16 0.50
C PRO A 322 -27.64 -10.71 0.99
N LEU A 323 -27.46 -10.46 2.29
CA LEU A 323 -26.26 -9.84 2.86
C LEU A 323 -25.33 -10.83 3.55
N LEU A 324 -24.23 -10.31 4.11
CA LEU A 324 -23.16 -11.10 4.75
C LEU A 324 -23.48 -11.49 6.20
N PHE A 325 -24.46 -10.83 6.83
CA PHE A 325 -24.90 -11.12 8.20
C PHE A 325 -26.38 -11.50 8.21
N ASP A 326 -26.73 -12.50 9.01
CA ASP A 326 -28.13 -12.87 9.21
C ASP A 326 -28.90 -11.78 9.97
N ARG A 327 -30.21 -11.98 10.12
CA ARG A 327 -31.11 -11.04 10.82
C ARG A 327 -30.70 -10.74 12.27
N ASN A 328 -29.98 -11.65 12.92
CA ASN A 328 -29.50 -11.51 14.30
C ASN A 328 -28.10 -10.90 14.38
N GLY A 329 -27.43 -10.66 13.25
CA GLY A 329 -26.07 -10.13 13.19
C GLY A 329 -24.97 -11.19 13.18
N ASN A 330 -25.30 -12.48 13.02
CA ASN A 330 -24.28 -13.51 12.88
C ASN A 330 -23.70 -13.54 11.47
N LYS A 331 -22.40 -13.81 11.36
CA LYS A 331 -21.72 -13.98 10.07
C LYS A 331 -22.29 -15.19 9.31
N LYS A 332 -22.72 -14.98 8.07
CA LYS A 332 -23.13 -16.06 7.16
C LYS A 332 -21.90 -16.69 6.49
N PRO A 333 -22.01 -17.89 5.89
CA PRO A 333 -20.92 -18.47 5.10
C PRO A 333 -20.38 -17.53 4.00
N ALA A 334 -21.24 -16.68 3.43
CA ALA A 334 -20.85 -15.65 2.46
C ALA A 334 -19.87 -14.62 3.01
N PHE A 335 -19.93 -14.31 4.31
CA PHE A 335 -18.94 -13.46 4.97
C PHE A 335 -17.54 -14.08 4.85
N GLN A 336 -17.43 -15.36 5.17
CA GLN A 336 -16.14 -16.04 5.13
C GLN A 336 -15.62 -16.16 3.70
N SER A 337 -16.48 -16.47 2.73
CA SER A 337 -16.07 -16.54 1.32
C SER A 337 -15.65 -15.17 0.77
N THR A 338 -16.31 -14.09 1.20
CA THR A 338 -15.92 -12.71 0.90
C THR A 338 -14.55 -12.40 1.50
N LEU A 339 -14.34 -12.69 2.79
CA LEU A 339 -13.08 -12.45 3.47
C LEU A 339 -11.92 -13.21 2.81
N THR A 340 -12.15 -14.47 2.44
CA THR A 340 -11.17 -15.29 1.71
C THR A 340 -10.90 -14.78 0.30
N ALA A 341 -11.91 -14.33 -0.43
CA ALA A 341 -11.73 -13.71 -1.74
C ALA A 341 -10.96 -12.38 -1.68
N LEU A 342 -10.99 -11.66 -0.54
CA LEU A 342 -10.14 -10.50 -0.27
C LEU A 342 -8.70 -10.89 0.15
N GLY A 343 -8.38 -12.19 0.25
CA GLY A 343 -7.08 -12.71 0.64
C GLY A 343 -6.91 -13.03 2.13
N GLY A 344 -7.99 -13.05 2.91
CA GLY A 344 -7.97 -13.42 4.34
C GLY A 344 -8.00 -14.94 4.56
N THR A 345 -7.30 -15.44 5.57
CA THR A 345 -7.36 -16.86 5.98
C THR A 345 -8.41 -17.06 7.09
N ALA A 346 -9.13 -18.18 7.04
CA ALA A 346 -10.02 -18.58 8.13
C ALA A 346 -9.19 -19.05 9.33
N ALA A 347 -9.62 -18.72 10.55
CA ALA A 347 -9.15 -19.42 11.74
C ALA A 347 -9.64 -20.86 11.69
N THR A 348 -8.75 -21.79 11.33
CA THR A 348 -9.05 -23.22 11.41
C THR A 348 -9.20 -23.58 12.88
N ARG A 349 -10.42 -23.89 13.31
CA ARG A 349 -10.67 -24.51 14.61
C ARG A 349 -10.09 -25.93 14.53
N THR A 350 -8.87 -26.11 15.01
CA THR A 350 -8.25 -27.42 15.17
C THR A 350 -9.06 -28.21 16.22
N VAL A 351 -9.93 -29.09 15.75
CA VAL A 351 -10.41 -30.20 16.57
C VAL A 351 -9.42 -31.33 16.36
N SER A 352 -8.63 -31.62 17.39
CA SER A 352 -7.66 -32.72 17.40
C SER A 352 -8.35 -34.06 17.21
N ALA A 353 -7.96 -34.81 16.18
CA ALA A 353 -8.19 -36.26 16.11
C ALA A 353 -6.90 -36.95 15.64
N SER A 354 -6.52 -37.99 16.38
CA SER A 354 -5.27 -38.76 16.31
C SER A 354 -5.01 -39.49 14.98
N PRO A 355 -3.76 -39.91 14.71
CA PRO A 355 -3.36 -40.45 13.41
C PRO A 355 -3.64 -41.95 13.29
N ALA A 356 -4.16 -42.36 12.13
CA ALA A 356 -4.15 -43.76 11.69
C ALA A 356 -3.45 -43.88 10.33
N ARG A 357 -2.78 -45.01 10.17
CA ARG A 357 -1.64 -45.31 9.29
C ARG A 357 -2.07 -45.95 7.96
N ALA A 358 -1.36 -45.56 6.90
CA ALA A 358 -1.03 -46.27 5.65
C ALA A 358 -2.14 -46.81 4.71
N ALA A 359 -2.04 -46.48 3.41
CA ALA A 359 -1.58 -47.41 2.36
C ALA A 359 -1.53 -46.75 0.97
N SER A 360 -0.53 -47.14 0.19
CA SER A 360 -0.27 -46.77 -1.20
C SER A 360 -1.09 -47.62 -2.19
N THR A 361 -1.49 -47.04 -3.32
CA THR A 361 -1.48 -47.74 -4.63
C THR A 361 -1.39 -46.73 -5.78
N ALA A 362 -0.57 -47.07 -6.76
CA ALA A 362 -0.28 -46.32 -7.98
C ALA A 362 -1.28 -46.63 -9.09
N ALA A 363 -1.49 -45.68 -10.01
CA ALA A 363 -1.88 -45.95 -11.40
C ALA A 363 -1.45 -44.81 -12.33
N THR A 364 -1.09 -45.20 -13.55
CA THR A 364 -0.26 -44.48 -14.52
C THR A 364 -1.09 -43.78 -15.61
N ARG A 365 -0.66 -42.56 -15.97
CA ARG A 365 -0.74 -41.78 -17.23
C ARG A 365 -1.83 -42.09 -18.28
N SER A 366 -2.53 -41.04 -18.73
CA SER A 366 -2.21 -40.28 -19.98
C SER A 366 -3.43 -39.50 -20.47
N ALA A 367 -3.30 -38.18 -20.63
CA ALA A 367 -4.04 -37.43 -21.64
C ALA A 367 -3.28 -36.14 -21.99
N SER A 368 -2.85 -36.07 -23.25
CA SER A 368 -2.38 -34.89 -23.95
C SER A 368 -3.45 -33.80 -23.95
N GLY A 369 -3.11 -32.60 -23.48
CA GLY A 369 -3.97 -31.42 -23.50
C GLY A 369 -3.14 -30.19 -23.79
N THR A 370 -3.35 -29.64 -24.98
CA THR A 370 -2.71 -28.48 -25.59
C THR A 370 -2.68 -27.28 -24.64
N ALA A 371 -1.49 -26.77 -24.37
CA ALA A 371 -1.28 -25.58 -23.56
C ALA A 371 -1.84 -24.34 -24.28
N THR A 372 -3.02 -23.89 -23.87
CA THR A 372 -3.45 -22.50 -24.06
C THR A 372 -2.88 -21.69 -22.91
N ARG A 373 -1.88 -20.84 -23.21
CA ARG A 373 -1.35 -19.84 -22.28
C ARG A 373 -2.50 -18.89 -21.90
N SER A 374 -3.04 -19.03 -20.69
CA SER A 374 -3.76 -17.95 -20.04
C SER A 374 -2.75 -16.94 -19.51
N THR A 375 -3.04 -15.66 -19.70
CA THR A 375 -2.23 -14.55 -19.22
C THR A 375 -2.74 -14.05 -17.87
N SER A 376 -1.79 -13.98 -16.93
CA SER A 376 -1.66 -13.13 -15.75
C SER A 376 -2.50 -13.44 -14.49
N ASP A 377 -2.14 -14.52 -13.80
CA ASP A 377 -1.99 -14.45 -12.34
C ASP A 377 -0.70 -13.66 -12.03
N ALA A 378 -0.70 -12.82 -10.98
CA ALA A 378 0.53 -12.17 -10.52
C ALA A 378 1.53 -13.26 -10.11
N ALA A 379 2.71 -13.32 -10.76
CA ALA A 379 3.66 -14.37 -10.46
C ALA A 379 4.19 -14.21 -9.03
N ALA A 380 4.24 -15.31 -8.28
CA ALA A 380 4.90 -15.36 -6.99
C ALA A 380 6.40 -15.05 -7.15
N LEU A 381 7.02 -14.44 -6.14
CA LEU A 381 8.47 -14.32 -6.10
C LEU A 381 9.09 -15.73 -6.09
N PRO A 382 10.15 -15.97 -6.88
CA PRO A 382 10.74 -17.29 -6.94
C PRO A 382 11.54 -17.58 -5.66
N GLY A 383 11.60 -18.86 -5.26
CA GLY A 383 12.43 -19.32 -4.13
C GLY A 383 13.94 -19.33 -4.43
N SER A 384 14.33 -19.07 -5.68
CA SER A 384 15.72 -18.90 -6.10
C SER A 384 15.82 -17.84 -7.19
N TYR A 385 16.97 -17.19 -7.28
CA TYR A 385 17.21 -16.09 -8.20
C TYR A 385 18.43 -16.37 -9.06
N SER A 386 18.38 -15.95 -10.31
CA SER A 386 19.52 -15.86 -11.22
C SER A 386 19.53 -14.48 -11.85
N TRP A 387 20.72 -13.89 -11.99
CA TRP A 387 20.90 -12.52 -12.46
C TRP A 387 21.91 -12.45 -13.60
N SER A 388 21.76 -11.43 -14.43
CA SER A 388 22.79 -10.92 -15.33
C SER A 388 23.15 -9.52 -14.86
N SER A 389 24.42 -9.29 -14.56
CA SER A 389 24.94 -7.96 -14.23
C SER A 389 25.40 -7.22 -15.48
N SER A 390 25.13 -5.92 -15.52
CA SER A 390 25.89 -5.00 -16.36
C SER A 390 27.38 -4.97 -15.95
N GLY A 391 28.21 -4.34 -16.78
CA GLY A 391 29.48 -3.76 -16.31
C GLY A 391 29.24 -2.58 -15.35
N VAL A 392 30.30 -1.83 -15.05
CA VAL A 392 30.18 -0.57 -14.30
C VAL A 392 29.36 0.44 -15.13
N LEU A 393 28.24 0.90 -14.57
CA LEU A 393 27.38 1.91 -15.19
C LEU A 393 27.71 3.32 -14.72
N MET A 394 28.02 3.49 -13.43
CA MET A 394 28.28 4.80 -12.84
C MET A 394 29.54 4.75 -11.96
N SER A 395 30.39 5.75 -12.15
CA SER A 395 31.61 5.97 -11.38
C SER A 395 31.57 7.34 -10.71
N PRO A 396 32.30 7.55 -9.61
CA PRO A 396 32.52 8.87 -9.04
C PRO A 396 33.01 9.89 -10.07
N LYS A 397 32.57 11.14 -9.93
CA LYS A 397 33.01 12.27 -10.77
C LYS A 397 33.55 13.38 -9.89
N SER A 398 34.82 13.28 -9.51
CA SER A 398 35.47 14.32 -8.71
C SER A 398 35.43 15.68 -9.41
N ASP A 399 35.30 16.75 -8.62
CA ASP A 399 35.47 18.13 -9.06
C ASP A 399 36.46 18.87 -8.15
N SER A 400 36.66 20.17 -8.34
CA SER A 400 37.64 20.96 -7.56
C SER A 400 37.38 20.96 -6.05
N THR A 401 36.18 20.59 -5.61
CA THR A 401 35.74 20.56 -4.21
C THR A 401 35.44 19.15 -3.70
N HIS A 402 35.37 18.16 -4.58
CA HIS A 402 34.99 16.79 -4.26
C HIS A 402 36.01 15.81 -4.81
N ASP A 403 36.83 15.21 -3.95
CA ASP A 403 37.70 14.09 -4.31
C ASP A 403 37.05 12.77 -3.86
N ILE A 404 36.28 12.14 -4.74
CA ILE A 404 35.41 11.01 -4.38
C ILE A 404 36.04 9.69 -4.80
N ALA A 405 36.23 8.79 -3.82
CA ALA A 405 36.77 7.45 -4.06
C ALA A 405 35.68 6.46 -4.52
N GLY A 406 34.50 6.53 -3.90
CA GLY A 406 33.40 5.59 -4.11
C GLY A 406 32.04 6.25 -4.31
N LEU A 407 31.23 5.67 -5.20
CA LEU A 407 29.83 5.99 -5.41
C LEU A 407 29.01 4.80 -4.90
N LYS A 408 28.14 5.05 -3.92
CA LYS A 408 27.62 4.03 -3.01
C LYS A 408 26.13 4.17 -2.76
N ASP A 409 25.54 3.11 -2.21
CA ASP A 409 24.22 3.09 -1.56
C ASP A 409 23.12 3.76 -2.41
N PRO A 410 22.86 3.28 -3.64
CA PRO A 410 21.98 3.96 -4.56
C PRO A 410 20.51 3.80 -4.18
N SER A 411 19.75 4.88 -4.32
CA SER A 411 18.30 4.85 -4.40
C SER A 411 17.80 5.39 -5.74
N VAL A 412 16.81 4.71 -6.33
CA VAL A 412 16.39 4.92 -7.73
C VAL A 412 14.87 4.93 -7.91
N VAL A 413 14.38 5.88 -8.72
CA VAL A 413 13.01 5.91 -9.27
C VAL A 413 13.02 6.24 -10.76
N HIS A 414 11.96 5.85 -11.46
CA HIS A 414 11.66 6.32 -12.80
C HIS A 414 10.46 7.27 -12.76
N HIS A 415 10.66 8.55 -13.08
CA HIS A 415 9.63 9.58 -13.03
C HIS A 415 9.75 10.52 -14.23
N ASN A 416 8.61 10.88 -14.84
CA ASN A 416 8.54 11.77 -16.00
C ASN A 416 9.55 11.43 -17.12
N GLY A 417 9.70 10.13 -17.41
CA GLY A 417 10.57 9.63 -18.48
C GLY A 417 12.07 9.67 -18.17
N ARG A 418 12.46 9.83 -16.90
CA ARG A 418 13.86 9.85 -16.47
C ARG A 418 14.08 8.93 -15.28
N TRP A 419 15.26 8.32 -15.22
CA TRP A 419 15.80 7.74 -14.00
C TRP A 419 16.32 8.86 -13.12
N HIS A 420 15.97 8.82 -11.84
CA HIS A 420 16.48 9.69 -10.80
C HIS A 420 17.23 8.81 -9.81
N VAL A 421 18.53 9.02 -9.65
CA VAL A 421 19.39 8.26 -8.74
C VAL A 421 19.95 9.20 -7.69
N PHE A 422 19.80 8.81 -6.43
CA PHE A 422 20.48 9.40 -5.29
C PHE A 422 21.49 8.38 -4.79
N ALA A 423 22.69 8.82 -4.43
CA ALA A 423 23.74 7.92 -3.97
C ALA A 423 24.60 8.61 -2.91
N SER A 424 25.24 7.82 -2.06
CA SER A 424 26.34 8.25 -1.22
C SER A 424 27.59 8.51 -2.07
N VAL A 425 28.33 9.57 -1.75
CA VAL A 425 29.70 9.78 -2.20
C VAL A 425 30.63 9.65 -1.02
N ALA A 426 31.67 8.83 -1.15
CA ALA A 426 32.55 8.44 -0.06
C ALA A 426 34.02 8.68 -0.40
N ASN A 427 34.76 9.17 0.58
CA ASN A 427 36.22 9.22 0.60
C ASN A 427 36.74 9.10 2.04
N ALA A 428 38.06 9.16 2.23
CA ALA A 428 38.69 9.13 3.56
C ALA A 428 38.19 10.23 4.52
N SER A 429 37.69 11.35 4.00
CA SER A 429 37.21 12.50 4.80
C SER A 429 35.76 12.36 5.26
N GLY A 430 34.98 11.44 4.66
CA GLY A 430 33.61 11.15 5.08
C GLY A 430 32.64 10.90 3.92
N TYR A 431 31.36 11.16 4.19
CA TYR A 431 30.25 10.87 3.29
C TYR A 431 29.36 12.10 3.08
N ASN A 432 28.88 12.27 1.85
CA ASN A 432 27.75 13.14 1.53
C ASN A 432 26.87 12.49 0.43
N LEU A 433 25.92 13.22 -0.14
CA LEU A 433 24.98 12.70 -1.14
C LEU A 433 25.16 13.37 -2.50
N VAL A 434 24.87 12.62 -3.55
CA VAL A 434 24.82 13.10 -4.94
C VAL A 434 23.51 12.71 -5.59
N TYR A 435 23.00 13.59 -6.46
CA TYR A 435 21.88 13.33 -7.36
C TYR A 435 22.35 13.29 -8.81
N LEU A 436 21.81 12.36 -9.59
CA LEU A 436 21.98 12.32 -11.04
C LEU A 436 20.70 11.80 -11.71
N ASN A 437 20.54 12.14 -12.99
CA ASN A 437 19.42 11.66 -13.79
C ASN A 437 19.78 11.48 -15.25
N PHE A 438 19.08 10.58 -15.92
CA PHE A 438 19.29 10.19 -17.31
C PHE A 438 18.02 9.52 -17.86
N THR A 439 17.87 9.43 -19.18
CA THR A 439 16.69 8.79 -19.79
C THR A 439 16.89 7.31 -20.03
N ASP A 440 18.13 6.88 -20.27
CA ASP A 440 18.47 5.50 -20.58
C ASP A 440 19.73 5.05 -19.84
N TRP A 441 19.80 3.78 -19.46
CA TRP A 441 20.93 3.22 -18.71
C TRP A 441 22.28 3.34 -19.46
N SER A 442 22.28 3.37 -20.80
CA SER A 442 23.48 3.62 -21.60
C SER A 442 24.09 5.02 -21.38
N GLN A 443 23.31 5.96 -20.87
CA GLN A 443 23.73 7.34 -20.58
C GLN A 443 24.14 7.54 -19.10
N ALA A 444 23.99 6.51 -18.26
CA ALA A 444 24.24 6.64 -16.82
C ALA A 444 25.69 7.08 -16.52
N SER A 445 26.66 6.61 -17.30
CA SER A 445 28.08 6.96 -17.13
C SER A 445 28.39 8.43 -17.43
N SER A 446 27.64 9.06 -18.35
CA SER A 446 27.82 10.46 -18.75
C SER A 446 26.93 11.43 -17.97
N ALA A 447 25.96 10.95 -17.20
CA ALA A 447 25.05 11.75 -16.39
C ALA A 447 25.77 12.75 -15.46
N THR A 448 25.25 13.97 -15.36
CA THR A 448 25.86 15.00 -14.51
C THR A 448 25.62 14.70 -13.04
N HIS A 449 26.66 14.86 -12.22
CA HIS A 449 26.57 14.70 -10.76
C HIS A 449 26.23 16.06 -10.13
N HIS A 450 25.13 16.09 -9.37
CA HIS A 450 24.71 17.22 -8.56
C HIS A 450 24.96 16.90 -7.09
N TYR A 451 26.08 17.38 -6.55
CA TYR A 451 26.42 17.24 -5.13
C TYR A 451 25.42 17.99 -4.26
N LEU A 452 24.79 17.28 -3.30
CA LEU A 452 23.67 17.81 -2.53
C LEU A 452 24.11 18.64 -1.33
N ASP A 453 25.40 18.68 -1.02
CA ASP A 453 25.97 19.66 -0.08
C ASP A 453 25.83 21.11 -0.55
N ARG A 454 25.61 21.33 -1.85
CA ARG A 454 25.28 22.62 -2.48
C ARG A 454 23.82 23.02 -2.33
N SER A 455 22.95 22.11 -1.88
CA SER A 455 21.56 22.38 -1.53
C SER A 455 21.41 22.71 -0.05
N ALA A 456 20.18 22.90 0.44
CA ALA A 456 19.98 23.11 1.88
C ALA A 456 20.27 21.85 2.73
N ILE A 457 20.41 20.65 2.13
CA ILE A 457 20.92 19.45 2.82
C ILE A 457 22.29 19.73 3.46
N GLY A 458 23.12 20.52 2.76
CA GLY A 458 24.38 21.04 3.26
C GLY A 458 25.51 20.03 3.44
N THR A 459 26.67 20.56 3.84
CA THR A 459 27.89 19.80 4.12
C THR A 459 27.77 18.92 5.37
N GLY A 460 28.76 18.06 5.60
CA GLY A 460 28.83 17.16 6.75
C GLY A 460 28.34 15.75 6.42
N TYR A 461 28.25 14.89 7.44
CA TYR A 461 27.93 13.48 7.26
C TYR A 461 26.48 13.26 6.79
N ARG A 462 26.31 12.74 5.57
CA ARG A 462 25.03 12.22 5.03
C ARG A 462 25.33 10.98 4.20
N ALA A 463 24.61 9.88 4.42
CA ALA A 463 24.82 8.62 3.70
C ALA A 463 23.53 7.80 3.58
N ALA A 464 23.54 6.82 2.68
CA ALA A 464 22.48 5.85 2.44
C ALA A 464 21.11 6.47 2.18
N PRO A 465 20.94 7.18 1.04
CA PRO A 465 19.66 7.80 0.69
C PRO A 465 18.60 6.77 0.30
N GLN A 466 17.34 7.06 0.64
CA GLN A 466 16.14 6.45 0.09
C GLN A 466 15.18 7.55 -0.37
N VAL A 467 14.84 7.59 -1.66
CA VAL A 467 13.88 8.56 -2.21
C VAL A 467 12.49 7.95 -2.35
N PHE A 468 11.41 8.67 -2.08
CA PHE A 468 10.05 8.29 -2.49
C PHE A 468 9.12 9.51 -2.49
N TYR A 469 7.99 9.41 -3.18
CA TYR A 469 6.96 10.43 -3.20
C TYR A 469 5.91 10.14 -2.14
N PHE A 470 5.81 10.98 -1.11
CA PHE A 470 4.76 10.85 -0.10
C PHE A 470 3.47 11.46 -0.61
N ALA A 471 2.62 10.63 -1.21
CA ALA A 471 1.42 11.07 -1.94
C ALA A 471 0.47 11.94 -1.09
N PRO A 472 0.22 11.65 0.20
CA PRO A 472 -0.69 12.46 1.02
C PRO A 472 -0.26 13.93 1.18
N GLN A 473 1.04 14.23 1.07
CA GLN A 473 1.58 15.59 1.18
C GLN A 473 2.09 16.13 -0.14
N ARG A 474 1.94 15.39 -1.23
CA ARG A 474 2.39 15.76 -2.57
C ARG A 474 3.88 16.18 -2.63
N THR A 475 4.71 15.49 -1.88
CA THR A 475 6.09 15.91 -1.60
C THR A 475 7.02 14.71 -1.69
N TRP A 476 8.17 14.88 -2.34
CA TRP A 476 9.25 13.90 -2.32
C TRP A 476 9.99 13.96 -0.98
N TYR A 477 10.30 12.79 -0.45
CA TYR A 477 11.12 12.59 0.72
C TYR A 477 12.42 11.92 0.29
N LEU A 478 13.54 12.42 0.82
CA LEU A 478 14.84 11.77 0.78
C LEU A 478 15.21 11.44 2.22
N VAL A 479 15.11 10.17 2.58
CA VAL A 479 15.48 9.62 3.89
C VAL A 479 16.95 9.22 3.85
N TYR A 480 17.71 9.49 4.90
CA TYR A 480 19.15 9.18 4.98
C TYR A 480 19.65 9.29 6.43
N GLN A 481 20.89 8.86 6.68
CA GLN A 481 21.50 8.98 8.00
C GLN A 481 22.42 10.21 8.12
N THR A 482 22.41 10.82 9.30
CA THR A 482 23.32 11.92 9.70
C THR A 482 24.02 11.64 11.03
N GLY A 483 23.98 10.39 11.49
CA GLY A 483 24.16 9.99 12.90
C GLY A 483 22.81 9.79 13.62
N ASN A 484 21.74 10.34 13.05
CA ASN A 484 20.35 10.04 13.38
C ASN A 484 19.57 9.69 12.10
N ALA A 485 18.41 9.04 12.23
CA ALA A 485 17.49 8.83 11.11
C ALA A 485 16.89 10.18 10.67
N SER A 486 17.20 10.59 9.45
CA SER A 486 16.92 11.94 8.96
C SER A 486 16.18 11.93 7.63
N TYR A 487 15.58 13.05 7.28
CA TYR A 487 14.96 13.26 6.00
C TYR A 487 15.08 14.70 5.53
N SER A 488 15.01 14.88 4.22
CA SER A 488 14.76 16.16 3.55
C SER A 488 13.59 16.01 2.59
N THR A 489 13.00 17.14 2.21
CA THR A 489 11.80 17.18 1.36
C THR A 489 12.00 18.05 0.14
N ASN A 490 11.32 17.73 -0.95
CA ASN A 490 11.33 18.52 -2.17
C ASN A 490 10.01 18.36 -2.94
N THR A 491 9.43 19.42 -3.49
CA THR A 491 8.21 19.32 -4.30
C THR A 491 8.49 18.86 -5.74
N ASP A 492 9.74 18.98 -6.19
CA ASP A 492 10.16 18.62 -7.54
C ASP A 492 11.51 17.86 -7.50
N ILE A 493 11.45 16.55 -7.72
CA ILE A 493 12.63 15.68 -7.75
C ILE A 493 13.65 16.04 -8.84
N SER A 494 13.26 16.81 -9.86
CA SER A 494 14.17 17.26 -10.92
C SER A 494 15.00 18.50 -10.52
N ASN A 495 14.66 19.16 -9.41
CA ASN A 495 15.39 20.30 -8.87
C ASN A 495 16.28 19.89 -7.68
N PRO A 496 17.56 19.51 -7.89
CA PRO A 496 18.45 19.10 -6.79
C PRO A 496 18.75 20.20 -5.77
N ASN A 497 18.59 21.48 -6.12
CA ASN A 497 18.78 22.58 -5.17
C ASN A 497 17.54 22.82 -4.29
N GLY A 498 16.41 22.18 -4.60
CA GLY A 498 15.15 22.32 -3.88
C GLY A 498 15.03 21.45 -2.63
N TRP A 499 16.00 20.58 -2.34
CA TRP A 499 15.99 19.77 -1.12
C TRP A 499 16.16 20.64 0.11
N SER A 500 15.26 20.48 1.09
CA SER A 500 15.29 21.19 2.36
C SER A 500 16.49 20.77 3.24
N ALA A 501 16.71 21.52 4.33
CA ALA A 501 17.69 21.14 5.33
C ALA A 501 17.25 19.88 6.11
N PRO A 502 18.20 19.06 6.62
CA PRO A 502 17.88 17.81 7.29
C PRO A 502 16.99 18.04 8.51
N ARG A 503 15.94 17.22 8.63
CA ARG A 503 15.14 17.05 9.84
C ARG A 503 15.26 15.61 10.32
N HIS A 504 14.98 15.37 11.60
CA HIS A 504 15.15 14.04 12.20
C HIS A 504 13.80 13.40 12.51
N PHE A 505 13.71 12.08 12.30
CA PHE A 505 12.55 11.28 12.72
C PHE A 505 12.49 11.09 14.23
N TYR A 506 13.64 11.13 14.90
CA TYR A 506 13.77 11.03 16.35
C TYR A 506 14.53 12.24 16.90
N SER A 507 14.22 12.65 18.13
CA SER A 507 15.02 13.64 18.85
C SER A 507 16.43 13.12 19.21
N SER A 508 16.57 11.82 19.42
CA SER A 508 17.82 11.12 19.72
C SER A 508 17.73 9.64 19.33
N MET A 509 18.86 8.94 19.28
CA MET A 509 18.88 7.49 19.08
C MET A 509 17.99 6.76 20.10
N PRO A 510 17.02 5.93 19.66
CA PRO A 510 16.17 5.13 20.55
C PRO A 510 16.97 4.26 21.52
N ASP A 511 16.47 4.10 22.75
CA ASP A 511 17.16 3.36 23.82
C ASP A 511 17.42 1.89 23.44
N ILE A 512 16.46 1.24 22.78
CA ILE A 512 16.61 -0.16 22.33
C ILE A 512 17.78 -0.31 21.34
N ILE A 513 18.04 0.69 20.49
CA ILE A 513 19.17 0.67 19.57
C ILE A 513 20.46 0.89 20.37
N ARG A 514 20.49 1.89 21.24
CA ARG A 514 21.67 2.21 22.07
C ARG A 514 22.12 1.04 22.96
N GLN A 515 21.17 0.23 23.42
CA GLN A 515 21.44 -0.93 24.27
C GLN A 515 22.01 -2.13 23.49
N ASN A 516 21.74 -2.23 22.18
CA ASN A 516 22.05 -3.41 21.38
C ASN A 516 23.11 -3.15 20.28
N ILE A 517 23.42 -1.89 19.96
CA ILE A 517 24.36 -1.48 18.90
C ILE A 517 25.81 -1.93 19.13
N GLY A 518 26.24 -2.12 20.38
CA GLY A 518 27.62 -2.50 20.70
C GLY A 518 28.65 -1.54 20.09
N ASN A 519 29.55 -2.07 19.27
CA ASN A 519 30.58 -1.30 18.54
C ASN A 519 30.17 -1.00 17.08
N GLY A 520 28.91 -1.21 16.72
CA GLY A 520 28.38 -0.94 15.38
C GLY A 520 27.95 0.51 15.18
N TYR A 521 27.21 0.74 14.11
CA TYR A 521 26.75 2.07 13.69
C TYR A 521 25.26 2.04 13.36
N TRP A 522 24.51 3.07 13.75
CA TRP A 522 23.09 3.16 13.41
C TRP A 522 22.92 3.70 11.98
N VAL A 523 22.57 2.80 11.07
CA VAL A 523 22.65 3.03 9.61
C VAL A 523 21.42 2.54 8.86
N ASP A 524 21.36 2.91 7.59
CA ASP A 524 20.51 2.35 6.54
C ASP A 524 19.01 2.46 6.81
N MET A 525 18.59 3.72 6.89
CA MET A 525 17.22 4.15 7.19
C MET A 525 16.29 3.86 6.01
N TRP A 526 15.22 3.09 6.25
CA TRP A 526 14.28 2.70 5.21
C TRP A 526 12.81 2.91 5.63
N VAL A 527 12.10 3.78 4.92
CA VAL A 527 10.66 4.01 5.14
C VAL A 527 9.83 3.21 4.15
N ILE A 528 8.74 2.63 4.64
CA ILE A 528 7.66 2.07 3.83
C ILE A 528 6.33 2.25 4.57
N CYS A 529 5.26 2.57 3.85
CA CYS A 529 3.94 2.72 4.43
C CYS A 529 2.95 1.72 3.81
N ASP A 530 2.05 1.21 4.66
CA ASP A 530 0.80 0.61 4.22
C ASP A 530 -0.31 1.68 4.20
N SER A 531 -1.57 1.25 4.08
CA SER A 531 -2.71 2.17 4.02
C SER A 531 -3.02 2.88 5.34
N ALA A 532 -2.48 2.42 6.46
CA ALA A 532 -2.75 2.93 7.80
C ALA A 532 -1.51 3.52 8.48
N ASN A 533 -0.34 2.93 8.28
CA ASN A 533 0.88 3.21 9.02
C ASN A 533 2.08 3.39 8.09
N CYS A 534 3.04 4.20 8.55
CA CYS A 534 4.39 4.25 8.03
C CYS A 534 5.35 3.61 9.02
N TYR A 535 6.30 2.85 8.49
CA TYR A 535 7.32 2.13 9.24
C TYR A 535 8.68 2.66 8.86
N LEU A 536 9.56 2.77 9.83
CA LEU A 536 10.96 3.17 9.64
C LEU A 536 11.84 2.04 10.15
N PHE A 537 12.54 1.39 9.21
CA PHE A 537 13.53 0.37 9.47
C PHE A 537 14.94 0.97 9.52
N SER A 538 15.83 0.32 10.26
CA SER A 538 17.25 0.67 10.35
C SER A 538 18.07 -0.49 10.88
N SER A 539 19.37 -0.50 10.63
CA SER A 539 20.31 -1.51 11.15
C SER A 539 21.33 -0.88 12.12
N ASP A 540 22.10 -1.72 12.81
CA ASP A 540 23.12 -1.28 13.78
C ASP A 540 24.54 -1.85 13.55
N ASP A 541 24.80 -2.52 12.42
CA ASP A 541 26.03 -3.30 12.14
C ASP A 541 26.36 -4.36 13.21
N ASN A 542 25.36 -4.76 14.00
CA ASN A 542 25.52 -5.68 15.11
C ASN A 542 24.45 -6.78 15.16
N GLY A 543 23.86 -7.09 14.00
CA GLY A 543 22.96 -8.22 13.84
C GLY A 543 21.50 -7.93 14.16
N HIS A 544 21.08 -6.66 14.24
CA HIS A 544 19.69 -6.30 14.50
C HIS A 544 19.09 -5.46 13.36
N LEU A 545 17.87 -5.82 12.97
CA LEU A 545 17.00 -4.99 12.14
C LEU A 545 15.92 -4.38 13.05
N TYR A 546 15.91 -3.06 13.17
CA TYR A 546 14.90 -2.33 13.94
C TYR A 546 13.72 -1.92 13.08
N ARG A 547 12.56 -1.72 13.70
CA ARG A 547 11.36 -1.13 13.08
C ARG A 547 10.63 -0.25 14.09
N SER A 548 10.34 0.98 13.70
CA SER A 548 9.37 1.86 14.39
C SER A 548 8.13 2.04 13.53
N GLN A 549 7.07 2.58 14.12
CA GLN A 549 5.83 2.87 13.41
C GLN A 549 5.23 4.22 13.80
N THR A 550 4.56 4.85 12.84
CA THR A 550 3.65 5.99 13.02
C THR A 550 2.45 5.80 12.12
N THR A 551 1.37 6.55 12.33
CA THR A 551 0.22 6.52 11.41
C THR A 551 0.57 7.28 10.12
N LEU A 552 -0.06 6.90 9.00
CA LEU A 552 0.10 7.58 7.71
C LEU A 552 -0.25 9.07 7.81
N GLY A 553 -1.23 9.43 8.66
CA GLY A 553 -1.63 10.82 8.89
C GLY A 553 -0.65 11.64 9.74
N GLN A 554 0.21 10.99 10.53
CA GLN A 554 1.19 11.68 11.39
C GLN A 554 2.57 11.79 10.75
N PHE A 555 2.89 10.96 9.76
CA PHE A 555 4.15 10.99 9.03
C PHE A 555 4.51 12.42 8.57
N PRO A 556 5.76 12.90 8.70
CA PRO A 556 6.96 12.19 9.16
C PRO A 556 7.15 12.14 10.68
N ASN A 557 6.18 12.62 11.47
CA ASN A 557 6.27 12.68 12.92
C ASN A 557 5.70 11.40 13.55
N GLY A 558 5.88 11.26 14.87
CA GLY A 558 5.18 10.27 15.68
C GLY A 558 5.73 8.84 15.59
N PHE A 559 6.95 8.66 15.07
CA PHE A 559 7.61 7.37 15.15
C PHE A 559 7.83 6.97 16.61
N THR A 560 7.15 5.91 17.01
CA THR A 560 7.18 5.35 18.36
C THR A 560 7.29 3.82 18.26
N ASN A 561 7.41 3.16 19.42
CA ASN A 561 7.43 1.70 19.51
C ASN A 561 8.52 1.05 18.64
N THR A 562 9.76 1.51 18.80
CA THR A 562 10.91 0.87 18.15
C THR A 562 11.09 -0.53 18.71
N VAL A 563 11.03 -1.53 17.84
CA VAL A 563 11.23 -2.94 18.17
C VAL A 563 12.35 -3.54 17.33
N ILE A 564 12.95 -4.63 17.79
CA ILE A 564 13.81 -5.49 16.96
C ILE A 564 12.87 -6.35 16.10
N ALA A 565 12.85 -6.10 14.79
CA ALA A 565 12.01 -6.79 13.82
C ALA A 565 12.63 -8.12 13.33
N ALA A 566 13.96 -8.21 13.34
CA ALA A 566 14.72 -9.43 13.11
C ALA A 566 16.08 -9.32 13.79
N GLN A 567 16.68 -10.45 14.16
CA GLN A 567 18.03 -10.51 14.72
C GLN A 567 18.74 -11.80 14.35
N GLU A 568 20.06 -11.74 14.25
CA GLU A 568 20.96 -12.89 14.10
C GLU A 568 22.10 -12.77 15.11
N SER A 569 22.53 -13.90 15.69
CA SER A 569 23.68 -13.90 16.61
C SER A 569 24.99 -13.63 15.88
N ASP A 570 25.09 -14.06 14.62
CA ASP A 570 26.16 -13.65 13.73
C ASP A 570 25.75 -12.34 13.04
N LYS A 571 26.38 -11.24 13.47
CA LYS A 571 26.12 -9.92 12.91
C LYS A 571 26.33 -9.85 11.40
N TYR A 572 27.18 -10.71 10.83
CA TYR A 572 27.45 -10.73 9.40
C TYR A 572 26.31 -11.36 8.60
N ALA A 573 25.43 -12.15 9.23
CA ALA A 573 24.26 -12.73 8.56
C ALA A 573 23.10 -11.73 8.42
N LEU A 574 23.06 -10.68 9.24
CA LEU A 574 22.04 -9.62 9.21
C LEU A 574 22.73 -8.26 9.45
N PHE A 575 23.58 -7.86 8.51
CA PHE A 575 24.56 -6.80 8.73
C PHE A 575 23.94 -5.40 8.59
N GLU A 576 23.57 -5.01 7.36
CA GLU A 576 23.11 -3.66 7.03
C GLU A 576 22.23 -3.65 5.75
N ALA A 577 21.96 -2.47 5.19
CA ALA A 577 21.34 -2.21 3.89
C ALA A 577 19.97 -2.88 3.68
N SER A 578 19.07 -2.73 4.66
CA SER A 578 17.73 -3.29 4.56
C SER A 578 16.90 -2.60 3.48
N ASN A 579 16.21 -3.38 2.63
CA ASN A 579 15.16 -2.87 1.75
C ASN A 579 13.85 -3.60 2.04
N VAL A 580 12.74 -2.86 2.15
CA VAL A 580 11.40 -3.44 2.35
C VAL A 580 10.45 -2.94 1.27
N TYR A 581 9.89 -3.87 0.50
CA TYR A 581 9.02 -3.55 -0.64
C TYR A 581 7.66 -4.20 -0.54
N LYS A 582 6.64 -3.51 -1.06
CA LYS A 582 5.36 -4.13 -1.39
C LYS A 582 5.50 -4.88 -2.71
N VAL A 583 5.14 -6.16 -2.74
CA VAL A 583 5.12 -6.93 -3.99
C VAL A 583 3.82 -6.62 -4.74
N GLN A 584 3.93 -6.10 -5.96
CA GLN A 584 2.77 -5.75 -6.77
C GLN A 584 1.90 -6.97 -7.05
N GLY A 585 0.58 -6.80 -6.90
CA GLY A 585 -0.37 -7.86 -7.19
C GLY A 585 -0.42 -8.98 -6.15
N SER A 586 0.30 -8.88 -5.02
CA SER A 586 0.23 -9.84 -3.93
C SER A 586 0.05 -9.17 -2.57
N ASN A 587 -0.43 -9.91 -1.56
CA ASN A 587 -0.47 -9.48 -0.16
C ASN A 587 0.84 -9.83 0.58
N GLN A 588 1.97 -9.68 -0.11
CA GLN A 588 3.29 -9.95 0.47
C GLN A 588 4.18 -8.71 0.43
N TYR A 589 5.07 -8.64 1.40
CA TYR A 589 6.21 -7.74 1.45
C TYR A 589 7.49 -8.55 1.28
N LEU A 590 8.47 -7.98 0.59
CA LEU A 590 9.81 -8.53 0.42
C LEU A 590 10.77 -7.72 1.30
N LEU A 591 11.49 -8.40 2.18
CA LEU A 591 12.63 -7.85 2.91
C LEU A 591 13.91 -8.38 2.26
N LEU A 592 14.83 -7.47 1.96
CA LEU A 592 16.23 -7.76 1.61
C LEU A 592 17.12 -7.24 2.72
N VAL A 593 18.15 -7.99 3.10
CA VAL A 593 19.18 -7.51 4.03
C VAL A 593 20.55 -7.97 3.53
N GLU A 594 21.52 -7.07 3.56
CA GLU A 594 22.90 -7.37 3.19
C GLU A 594 23.58 -8.20 4.28
N ALA A 595 24.40 -9.14 3.84
CA ALA A 595 25.20 -10.02 4.66
C ALA A 595 26.64 -10.08 4.13
N ILE A 596 27.56 -10.48 5.00
CA ILE A 596 28.96 -10.74 4.67
C ILE A 596 29.17 -12.26 4.74
N GLY A 597 29.46 -12.87 3.60
CA GLY A 597 29.61 -14.32 3.50
C GLY A 597 30.91 -14.82 4.14
N SER A 598 31.00 -16.14 4.25
CA SER A 598 32.17 -16.88 4.75
C SER A 598 33.48 -16.56 4.01
N ASP A 599 33.41 -16.08 2.77
CA ASP A 599 34.55 -15.63 1.95
C ASP A 599 34.84 -14.10 2.06
N GLY A 600 34.18 -13.43 3.00
CA GLY A 600 34.28 -11.99 3.23
C GLY A 600 33.56 -11.13 2.20
N ARG A 601 32.76 -11.70 1.30
CA ARG A 601 32.08 -10.97 0.22
C ARG A 601 30.64 -10.61 0.55
N ARG A 602 30.22 -9.44 0.08
CA ARG A 602 28.87 -8.91 0.27
C ARG A 602 27.84 -9.65 -0.60
N TYR A 603 26.70 -9.96 -0.01
CA TYR A 603 25.56 -10.57 -0.69
C TYR A 603 24.24 -10.22 -0.01
N PHE A 604 23.11 -10.50 -0.68
CA PHE A 604 21.79 -10.27 -0.10
C PHE A 604 21.07 -11.57 0.25
N ARG A 605 20.43 -11.55 1.42
CA ARG A 605 19.43 -12.52 1.88
C ARG A 605 18.03 -11.93 1.67
N SER A 606 17.02 -12.77 1.47
CA SER A 606 15.63 -12.32 1.33
C SER A 606 14.63 -13.09 2.19
N TRP A 607 13.58 -12.37 2.60
CA TRP A 607 12.44 -12.88 3.36
C TRP A 607 11.14 -12.30 2.83
N THR A 608 10.02 -12.95 3.14
CA THR A 608 8.68 -12.42 2.86
C THR A 608 7.82 -12.38 4.12
N ALA A 609 6.89 -11.43 4.17
CA ALA A 609 5.89 -11.31 5.24
C ALA A 609 4.53 -10.90 4.67
N GLY A 610 3.44 -11.27 5.36
CA GLY A 610 2.08 -10.83 5.00
C GLY A 610 1.76 -9.39 5.44
N SER A 611 2.56 -8.82 6.35
CA SER A 611 2.44 -7.44 6.82
C SER A 611 3.79 -6.87 7.24
N LEU A 612 3.92 -5.54 7.24
CA LEU A 612 5.15 -4.84 7.62
C LEU A 612 5.51 -4.99 9.10
N ALA A 613 4.53 -5.31 9.95
CA ALA A 613 4.72 -5.61 11.37
C ALA A 613 4.77 -7.11 11.68
N GLY A 614 4.58 -7.97 10.67
CA GLY A 614 4.49 -9.41 10.83
C GLY A 614 5.84 -10.11 10.87
N SER A 615 5.79 -11.43 11.03
CA SER A 615 6.99 -12.28 11.03
C SER A 615 7.55 -12.47 9.62
N TRP A 616 8.88 -12.38 9.50
CA TRP A 616 9.61 -12.56 8.25
C TRP A 616 9.97 -14.04 8.03
N THR A 617 9.49 -14.61 6.93
CA THR A 617 9.78 -15.99 6.52
C THR A 617 10.90 -16.00 5.48
N PRO A 618 11.98 -16.79 5.66
CA PRO A 618 13.06 -16.87 4.68
C PRO A 618 12.57 -17.25 3.28
N LEU A 619 13.10 -16.58 2.26
CA LEU A 619 12.84 -16.86 0.84
C LEU A 619 14.12 -17.41 0.17
N ALA A 620 15.11 -16.55 -0.07
CA ALA A 620 16.44 -16.91 -0.55
C ALA A 620 17.50 -16.30 0.39
N ALA A 621 17.71 -16.97 1.53
CA ALA A 621 18.39 -16.40 2.69
C ALA A 621 19.68 -17.14 3.10
N SER A 622 20.30 -17.93 2.22
CA SER A 622 21.55 -18.64 2.48
C SER A 622 22.63 -18.30 1.46
N GLU A 623 23.90 -18.58 1.73
CA GLU A 623 24.98 -18.37 0.74
C GLU A 623 24.83 -19.25 -0.51
N SER A 624 24.29 -20.46 -0.37
CA SER A 624 24.03 -21.39 -1.48
C SER A 624 22.75 -21.06 -2.25
N THR A 625 21.81 -20.34 -1.64
CA THR A 625 20.58 -19.88 -2.27
C THR A 625 20.30 -18.44 -1.83
N PRO A 626 21.10 -17.47 -2.32
CA PRO A 626 20.98 -16.07 -1.94
C PRO A 626 19.96 -15.36 -2.83
N PHE A 627 19.52 -14.17 -2.41
CA PHE A 627 18.82 -13.26 -3.30
C PHE A 627 19.77 -12.83 -4.43
N ALA A 628 20.92 -12.24 -4.08
CA ALA A 628 21.95 -11.87 -5.04
C ALA A 628 23.35 -12.02 -4.44
N ARG A 629 24.22 -12.77 -5.11
CA ARG A 629 25.61 -13.08 -4.74
C ARG A 629 26.40 -13.47 -5.98
N ALA A 630 27.72 -13.42 -5.93
CA ALA A 630 28.57 -13.80 -7.06
C ALA A 630 28.28 -15.19 -7.67
N ASN A 631 27.75 -16.16 -6.90
CA ASN A 631 27.42 -17.50 -7.40
C ASN A 631 26.07 -17.60 -8.15
N ASN A 632 25.20 -16.60 -8.09
CA ASN A 632 23.96 -16.54 -8.87
C ASN A 632 23.88 -15.32 -9.81
N VAL A 633 24.99 -14.62 -10.00
CA VAL A 633 25.13 -13.47 -10.90
C VAL A 633 26.09 -13.81 -12.03
N ALA A 634 25.58 -13.81 -13.26
CA ALA A 634 26.40 -13.88 -14.47
C ALA A 634 26.89 -12.48 -14.87
N PHE A 635 28.10 -12.40 -15.43
CA PHE A 635 28.68 -11.16 -15.94
C PHE A 635 29.05 -11.32 -17.42
N PRO A 636 28.12 -11.07 -18.36
CA PRO A 636 28.37 -11.30 -19.79
C PRO A 636 29.55 -10.51 -20.36
N SER A 637 29.86 -9.35 -19.78
CA SER A 637 30.97 -8.47 -20.19
C SER A 637 32.24 -8.66 -19.34
N GLY A 638 32.32 -9.72 -18.54
CA GLY A 638 33.40 -9.97 -17.59
C GLY A 638 33.05 -9.51 -16.17
N SER A 639 33.44 -10.31 -15.18
CA SER A 639 33.20 -10.02 -13.76
C SER A 639 34.11 -8.91 -13.28
N TRP A 640 33.51 -7.80 -12.85
CA TRP A 640 34.22 -6.63 -12.32
C TRP A 640 34.11 -6.51 -10.80
N THR A 641 33.24 -7.31 -10.17
CA THR A 641 33.02 -7.36 -8.71
C THR A 641 32.69 -8.78 -8.25
N ARG A 642 33.06 -9.10 -7.01
CA ARG A 642 32.61 -10.27 -6.25
C ARG A 642 31.63 -9.90 -5.14
N ASP A 643 31.46 -8.61 -4.91
CA ASP A 643 30.62 -8.03 -3.88
C ASP A 643 29.35 -7.50 -4.55
N ILE A 644 28.21 -8.07 -4.15
CA ILE A 644 26.88 -7.52 -4.45
C ILE A 644 26.39 -6.87 -3.16
N SER A 645 26.68 -5.58 -3.01
CA SER A 645 26.47 -4.80 -1.79
C SER A 645 25.36 -3.76 -1.99
N HIS A 646 25.06 -2.97 -0.95
CA HIS A 646 24.00 -1.96 -0.85
C HIS A 646 23.43 -1.52 -2.20
N GLY A 647 22.15 -1.81 -2.40
CA GLY A 647 21.40 -1.48 -3.61
C GLY A 647 19.93 -1.21 -3.35
N GLU A 648 19.20 -0.97 -4.44
CA GLU A 648 17.75 -0.81 -4.44
C GLU A 648 17.13 -1.48 -5.68
N LEU A 649 16.00 -2.16 -5.49
CA LEU A 649 15.18 -2.64 -6.60
C LEU A 649 14.57 -1.45 -7.35
N VAL A 650 14.58 -1.53 -8.68
CA VAL A 650 13.78 -0.66 -9.53
C VAL A 650 12.30 -0.86 -9.18
N ARG A 651 11.65 0.22 -8.78
CA ARG A 651 10.25 0.20 -8.32
C ARG A 651 9.26 0.26 -9.48
N ALA A 652 8.08 -0.33 -9.26
CA ALA A 652 6.94 -0.23 -10.16
C ALA A 652 6.16 1.08 -9.99
N GLY A 653 6.33 1.74 -8.83
CA GLY A 653 5.77 3.06 -8.53
C GLY A 653 6.69 3.83 -7.60
N ASN A 654 6.49 5.14 -7.51
CA ASN A 654 7.43 6.01 -6.80
C ASN A 654 6.95 6.39 -5.40
N ASP A 655 5.75 5.97 -5.00
CA ASP A 655 5.12 6.45 -3.77
C ASP A 655 5.62 5.76 -2.50
N GLN A 656 5.09 6.18 -1.35
CA GLN A 656 5.47 5.68 -0.02
C GLN A 656 5.14 4.20 0.23
N THR A 657 4.51 3.49 -0.72
CA THR A 657 4.26 2.04 -0.59
C THR A 657 5.44 1.18 -1.05
N LEU A 658 6.42 1.78 -1.75
CA LEU A 658 7.65 1.13 -2.23
C LEU A 658 7.31 -0.15 -3.02
N THR A 659 6.36 -0.04 -3.95
CA THR A 659 5.86 -1.19 -4.71
C THR A 659 6.86 -1.61 -5.80
N ILE A 660 7.15 -2.90 -5.90
CA ILE A 660 7.99 -3.53 -6.93
C ILE A 660 7.16 -4.48 -7.80
N ASN A 661 7.56 -4.64 -9.08
CA ASN A 661 7.06 -5.74 -9.89
C ASN A 661 7.54 -7.07 -9.30
N SER A 662 6.76 -8.16 -9.42
CA SER A 662 7.24 -9.51 -9.07
C SER A 662 8.01 -10.20 -10.22
N CYS A 663 8.07 -9.54 -11.37
CA CYS A 663 8.57 -10.02 -12.64
C CYS A 663 9.76 -9.19 -13.09
N ARG A 664 10.73 -9.83 -13.76
CA ARG A 664 11.95 -9.22 -14.34
C ARG A 664 12.58 -8.16 -13.44
N LEU A 665 12.84 -8.53 -12.18
CA LEU A 665 13.43 -7.61 -11.21
C LEU A 665 14.72 -7.01 -11.76
N GLN A 666 14.93 -5.72 -11.48
CA GLN A 666 16.20 -5.04 -11.70
C GLN A 666 16.69 -4.47 -10.37
N TYR A 667 17.95 -4.70 -10.04
CA TYR A 667 18.56 -4.27 -8.77
C TYR A 667 19.78 -3.41 -9.06
N LEU A 668 19.69 -2.10 -8.78
CA LEU A 668 20.82 -1.19 -8.89
C LEU A 668 21.66 -1.34 -7.63
N TYR A 669 22.94 -1.68 -7.77
CA TYR A 669 23.77 -2.13 -6.65
C TYR A 669 25.18 -1.55 -6.72
N GLN A 670 25.87 -1.54 -5.58
CA GLN A 670 27.29 -1.20 -5.55
C GLN A 670 28.18 -2.45 -5.59
N GLY A 671 29.27 -2.36 -6.34
CA GLY A 671 30.34 -3.34 -6.40
C GLY A 671 31.70 -2.66 -6.44
N LYS A 672 32.77 -3.44 -6.30
CA LYS A 672 34.15 -2.93 -6.39
C LYS A 672 35.08 -4.00 -6.97
N ASP A 673 36.25 -3.57 -7.41
CA ASP A 673 37.32 -4.51 -7.76
C ASP A 673 37.57 -5.50 -6.60
N PRO A 674 37.52 -6.83 -6.84
CA PRO A 674 37.75 -7.83 -5.81
C PRO A 674 39.11 -7.72 -5.13
N ASN A 675 40.10 -7.12 -5.80
CA ASN A 675 41.47 -6.92 -5.33
C ASN A 675 41.66 -5.58 -4.58
N ALA A 676 40.67 -4.67 -4.63
CA ALA A 676 40.76 -3.42 -3.90
C ALA A 676 40.69 -3.68 -2.38
N GLY A 677 41.69 -3.17 -1.65
CA GLY A 677 41.80 -3.19 -0.20
C GLY A 677 42.20 -1.81 0.35
N GLY A 678 42.46 -1.74 1.66
CA GLY A 678 42.74 -0.49 2.36
C GLY A 678 41.57 -0.04 3.24
N ASP A 679 41.56 1.24 3.61
CA ASP A 679 40.49 1.83 4.41
C ASP A 679 39.12 1.73 3.70
N TYR A 680 38.09 1.31 4.43
CA TYR A 680 36.77 1.01 3.87
C TYR A 680 36.14 2.21 3.15
N ASN A 681 36.30 3.41 3.71
CA ASN A 681 35.75 4.65 3.16
C ASN A 681 36.44 5.10 1.86
N SER A 682 37.63 4.55 1.59
CA SER A 682 38.43 4.85 0.39
C SER A 682 38.31 3.79 -0.69
N LEU A 683 37.49 2.74 -0.47
CA LEU A 683 37.30 1.68 -1.47
C LEU A 683 36.62 2.21 -2.74
N PRO A 684 37.03 1.74 -3.93
CA PRO A 684 36.57 2.27 -5.21
C PRO A 684 35.21 1.66 -5.61
N TRP A 685 34.18 1.91 -4.80
CA TRP A 685 32.81 1.47 -5.09
C TRP A 685 32.25 2.14 -6.34
N ARG A 686 31.54 1.36 -7.16
CA ARG A 686 30.90 1.75 -8.42
C ARG A 686 29.52 1.13 -8.48
N LEU A 687 28.62 1.69 -9.31
CA LEU A 687 27.27 1.17 -9.44
C LEU A 687 27.10 0.33 -10.72
N GLY A 688 26.43 -0.81 -10.58
CA GLY A 688 25.98 -1.67 -11.67
C GLY A 688 24.50 -2.02 -11.53
N LEU A 689 23.94 -2.70 -12.54
CA LEU A 689 22.55 -3.11 -12.57
C LEU A 689 22.46 -4.62 -12.78
N LEU A 690 21.81 -5.32 -11.83
CA LEU A 690 21.38 -6.69 -12.03
C LEU A 690 20.03 -6.70 -12.76
N THR A 691 19.86 -7.61 -13.71
CA THR A 691 18.57 -7.94 -14.32
C THR A 691 18.29 -9.43 -14.13
N GLN A 692 17.14 -9.76 -13.58
CA GLN A 692 16.74 -11.14 -13.29
C GLN A 692 16.60 -11.96 -14.58
N THR A 693 17.20 -13.15 -14.63
CA THR A 693 17.23 -14.02 -15.82
C THR A 693 16.32 -15.23 -15.71
N ASN A 694 15.97 -15.65 -14.49
CA ASN A 694 15.08 -16.77 -14.23
C ASN A 694 13.63 -16.34 -13.94
N SER A 695 13.24 -15.14 -14.38
CA SER A 695 11.89 -14.64 -14.15
C SER A 695 10.88 -15.38 -15.02
N ALA A 696 9.80 -15.89 -14.42
CA ALA A 696 8.73 -16.63 -15.11
C ALA A 696 7.72 -15.71 -15.83
N CYS A 697 7.88 -14.41 -15.62
CA CYS A 697 7.20 -13.28 -16.20
C CYS A 697 8.25 -12.16 -16.29
#